data_AF-A0A0T9QH90-F1
#
_entry.id   AF-A0A0T9QH90-F1
#
_cell.length_a   1.000
_cell.length_b   1.000
_cell.length_c   1.000
_cell.angle_alpha   90.00
_cell.angle_beta   90.00
_cell.angle_gamma   90.00
#
_symmetry.space_group_name_H-M   'P 1'
#
loop_
_entity.id
_entity.type
_entity.pdbx_description
1 polymer ?
#
loop_
_entity_poly.entity_id
_entity_poly.type
_entity_poly.pdbx_seq_one_letter_code
_entity_poly.pdbx_strand_id
1 'polypeptide(L)'
;MDKTLLAGAISLSLVTLPVQVLAFTPNVVGITVNDEVVIHGIQNVRDGGVINNGLVSDNAIITVTNGSSAGTANNTTVGDKGWLQITGALATGTIVNQGGLLDTKTAGTVIDSQINDGGHMTLGLNSQSKGYLNIAAGAELFVTNNDPYISDVTTHNPALPANVMIENLNVAGLVEIGPSWKGTSIVPLPLSDVLGPVLVTRINNVTLQGGDINLMAYSAGGQFNRLEIENLSGQGNFAMTTQLASNTGDFITVSQQATGQFGITVQDSGKEPQSADNLALVHINRGDAQFRLLNTGGVVDLGVYQYGLYSQESNGSTDWYLATSTEELPGTTPNVTAPMLSSAAQGVLNMAAAPRHILNAELSTLRQRQGELKADAEGTVGVWARYLTDDSRLSDNKNIAFKNTLSGMEIGADKQLGLNRGNMLIGAFTSYSSSDVKSTHGANGDIRSYGGGVYLTYLDQSGFYVDTVLKANRFNNKINTQETRGEYNQNALTTSVESGYQWPVYANLVLEPYGKVSYSRIGSADYTLSNGMVAEVAKADSVQGELGTVLAASYSINQMTIKPYIKLAITREFTKSNAVAINNIGFDNDFSGNVGKYGVGINATVANNTAIFAEVDYLNGSKIETPVTANIGFRLRF
;
A
#
# COMPACT_ATOMS: atom_id res chain seq x y z
N MET A 1 -11.70 14.20 -48.68
CA MET A 1 -12.86 15.09 -48.57
C MET A 1 -13.74 14.48 -47.49
N ASP A 2 -13.53 14.84 -46.22
CA ASP A 2 -14.08 16.05 -45.55
C ASP A 2 -15.61 15.97 -45.44
N LYS A 3 -16.33 16.28 -44.33
CA LYS A 3 -16.05 16.81 -42.99
C LYS A 3 -17.39 16.82 -42.23
N THR A 4 -17.45 16.19 -41.05
CA THR A 4 -17.89 16.75 -39.74
C THR A 4 -19.16 17.62 -39.58
N LEU A 5 -19.83 17.34 -38.45
CA LEU A 5 -20.49 18.24 -37.47
C LEU A 5 -21.94 18.71 -37.74
N LEU A 6 -22.86 18.09 -36.99
CA LEU A 6 -24.19 18.61 -36.67
C LEU A 6 -24.09 19.36 -35.33
N ALA A 7 -23.90 20.67 -35.42
CA ALA A 7 -24.02 21.61 -34.31
C ALA A 7 -24.77 22.85 -34.82
N GLY A 8 -25.74 23.32 -34.04
CA GLY A 8 -26.33 24.64 -34.16
C GLY A 8 -27.55 24.76 -35.08
N ALA A 9 -28.75 24.77 -34.49
CA ALA A 9 -29.89 25.56 -34.98
C ALA A 9 -31.05 25.51 -33.97
N ILE A 10 -30.98 26.28 -32.88
CA ILE A 10 -32.16 26.98 -32.37
C ILE A 10 -31.74 28.43 -32.21
N SER A 11 -31.86 29.19 -33.29
CA SER A 11 -31.80 30.64 -33.25
C SER A 11 -32.96 31.21 -34.07
N LEU A 12 -33.58 32.22 -33.47
CA LEU A 12 -34.45 33.22 -34.08
C LEU A 12 -35.84 32.78 -34.58
N SER A 13 -36.79 32.78 -33.63
CA SER A 13 -38.10 33.39 -33.88
C SER A 13 -38.30 34.56 -32.91
N LEU A 14 -37.51 35.63 -33.09
CA LEU A 14 -37.78 36.94 -32.51
C LEU A 14 -38.83 37.64 -33.38
N VAL A 15 -40.09 37.45 -33.00
CA VAL A 15 -41.15 38.42 -33.30
C VAL A 15 -40.76 39.71 -32.60
N THR A 16 -40.83 40.82 -33.34
CA THR A 16 -40.59 42.19 -32.89
C THR A 16 -41.33 42.50 -31.58
N LEU A 17 -40.60 42.49 -30.48
CA LEU A 17 -40.95 43.19 -29.25
C LEU A 17 -40.02 44.41 -29.15
N PRO A 18 -40.49 45.54 -28.57
CA PRO A 18 -39.64 46.70 -28.39
C PRO A 18 -38.40 46.29 -27.59
N VAL A 19 -37.25 46.88 -27.90
CA VAL A 19 -36.05 46.81 -27.07
C VAL A 19 -36.43 47.39 -25.70
N GLN A 20 -36.91 46.53 -24.80
CA GLN A 20 -36.90 46.81 -23.38
C GLN A 20 -35.42 46.87 -23.04
N VAL A 21 -34.94 48.07 -22.72
CA VAL A 21 -33.76 48.24 -21.90
C VAL A 21 -33.97 47.32 -20.70
N LEU A 22 -33.19 46.24 -20.61
CA LEU A 22 -33.22 45.36 -19.44
C LEU A 22 -32.94 46.25 -18.24
N ALA A 23 -33.97 46.47 -17.42
CA ALA A 23 -33.86 47.30 -16.25
C ALA A 23 -32.92 46.57 -15.29
N PHE A 24 -31.72 47.14 -15.09
CA PHE A 24 -30.80 46.70 -14.07
C PHE A 24 -30.99 47.62 -12.86
N THR A 25 -31.45 47.07 -11.75
CA THR A 25 -31.62 47.82 -10.51
C THR A 25 -30.47 47.49 -9.55
N PRO A 26 -29.44 48.34 -9.40
CA PRO A 26 -28.26 47.99 -8.59
C PRO A 26 -28.58 47.80 -7.09
N ASN A 27 -29.66 48.42 -6.60
CA ASN A 27 -30.10 48.34 -5.21
C ASN A 27 -31.61 48.10 -5.16
N VAL A 28 -31.99 46.88 -4.80
CA VAL A 28 -33.38 46.45 -4.61
C VAL A 28 -33.66 46.52 -3.10
N VAL A 29 -34.22 47.65 -2.66
CA VAL A 29 -34.45 47.99 -1.24
C VAL A 29 -35.93 48.30 -1.03
N GLY A 30 -36.65 47.45 -0.30
CA GLY A 30 -38.09 47.61 -0.04
C GLY A 30 -39.01 47.57 -1.27
N ILE A 31 -38.47 47.16 -2.42
CA ILE A 31 -39.18 47.07 -3.70
C ILE A 31 -39.07 45.66 -4.28
N THR A 32 -39.96 45.34 -5.21
CA THR A 32 -39.89 44.10 -6.00
C THR A 32 -39.51 44.41 -7.44
N VAL A 33 -38.55 43.68 -7.97
CA VAL A 33 -38.18 43.69 -9.40
C VAL A 33 -38.37 42.29 -9.99
N ASN A 34 -38.72 42.21 -11.26
CA ASN A 34 -39.01 40.95 -11.96
C ASN A 34 -38.19 40.87 -13.24
N ASP A 35 -37.76 39.66 -13.59
CA ASP A 35 -37.12 39.31 -14.87
C ASP A 35 -35.84 40.13 -15.16
N GLU A 36 -35.11 40.52 -14.10
CA GLU A 36 -33.86 41.26 -14.24
C GLU A 36 -32.69 40.36 -14.62
N VAL A 37 -31.88 40.83 -15.57
CA VAL A 37 -30.69 40.15 -16.09
C VAL A 37 -29.44 40.92 -15.65
N VAL A 38 -28.63 40.28 -14.81
CA VAL A 38 -27.43 40.84 -14.19
C VAL A 38 -26.21 40.18 -14.83
N ILE A 39 -25.64 40.83 -15.84
CA ILE A 39 -24.48 40.34 -16.63
C ILE A 39 -23.20 41.16 -16.37
N HIS A 40 -23.29 42.20 -15.55
CA HIS A 40 -22.12 42.94 -15.08
C HIS A 40 -22.40 43.58 -13.70
N GLY A 41 -21.35 43.73 -12.90
CA GLY A 41 -21.42 44.44 -11.62
C GLY A 41 -22.17 43.68 -10.53
N ILE A 42 -22.64 44.43 -9.52
CA ILE A 42 -23.25 43.87 -8.32
C ILE A 42 -24.66 44.45 -8.16
N GLN A 43 -25.65 43.58 -7.98
CA GLN A 43 -26.99 43.92 -7.52
C GLN A 43 -27.15 43.54 -6.05
N ASN A 44 -27.56 44.51 -5.23
CA ASN A 44 -27.79 44.30 -3.79
C ASN A 44 -29.30 44.23 -3.50
N VAL A 45 -29.74 43.13 -2.89
CA VAL A 45 -31.13 42.86 -2.51
C VAL A 45 -31.21 42.78 -0.98
N ARG A 46 -31.85 43.75 -0.33
CA ARG A 46 -31.89 43.85 1.14
C ARG A 46 -33.07 44.67 1.62
N ASP A 47 -33.25 44.75 2.94
CA ASP A 47 -34.29 45.58 3.58
C ASP A 47 -35.69 45.32 2.98
N GLY A 48 -36.03 44.04 2.78
CA GLY A 48 -37.31 43.61 2.22
C GLY A 48 -37.40 43.71 0.69
N GLY A 49 -36.29 43.99 0.02
CA GLY A 49 -36.20 43.88 -1.44
C GLY A 49 -36.43 42.46 -1.94
N VAL A 50 -37.08 42.34 -3.11
CA VAL A 50 -37.41 41.05 -3.72
C VAL A 50 -37.00 41.06 -5.20
N ILE A 51 -36.29 40.03 -5.64
CA ILE A 51 -36.11 39.73 -7.06
C ILE A 51 -36.91 38.48 -7.42
N ASN A 52 -37.63 38.52 -8.54
CA ASN A 52 -38.30 37.34 -9.09
C ASN A 52 -37.76 37.04 -10.49
N ASN A 53 -37.52 35.76 -10.78
CA ASN A 53 -37.05 35.27 -12.08
C ASN A 53 -35.74 35.95 -12.55
N GLY A 54 -34.83 36.25 -11.62
CA GLY A 54 -33.57 36.89 -11.94
C GLY A 54 -32.63 35.96 -12.71
N LEU A 55 -31.76 36.53 -13.55
CA LEU A 55 -30.63 35.82 -14.16
C LEU A 55 -29.34 36.53 -13.75
N VAL A 56 -28.35 35.77 -13.27
CA VAL A 56 -26.99 36.30 -13.02
C VAL A 56 -25.95 35.48 -13.78
N SER A 57 -25.07 36.14 -14.53
CA SER A 57 -23.99 35.50 -15.31
C SER A 57 -22.80 36.45 -15.53
N ASP A 58 -21.78 36.02 -16.26
CA ASP A 58 -20.71 36.86 -16.81
C ASP A 58 -19.88 37.62 -15.77
N ASN A 59 -19.57 36.98 -14.64
CA ASN A 59 -18.86 37.54 -13.47
C ASN A 59 -19.66 38.60 -12.70
N ALA A 60 -20.97 38.68 -12.95
CA ALA A 60 -21.85 39.51 -12.16
C ALA A 60 -22.30 38.80 -10.88
N ILE A 61 -22.71 39.60 -9.90
CA ILE A 61 -23.06 39.11 -8.56
C ILE A 61 -24.42 39.67 -8.16
N ILE A 62 -25.30 38.80 -7.67
CA ILE A 62 -26.48 39.18 -6.90
C ILE A 62 -26.19 38.87 -5.44
N THR A 63 -26.16 39.89 -4.59
CA THR A 63 -26.00 39.76 -3.14
C THR A 63 -27.36 39.95 -2.48
N VAL A 64 -27.86 38.92 -1.80
CA VAL A 64 -29.11 38.95 -1.05
C VAL A 64 -28.76 38.91 0.43
N THR A 65 -29.03 40.00 1.13
CA THR A 65 -28.60 40.17 2.52
C THR A 65 -29.73 40.58 3.44
N ASN A 66 -29.53 40.35 4.74
CA ASN A 66 -30.37 40.91 5.77
C ASN A 66 -29.91 42.33 6.14
N GLY A 67 -30.86 43.26 6.23
CA GLY A 67 -30.66 44.56 6.83
C GLY A 67 -31.65 44.75 7.97
N SER A 68 -32.60 45.66 7.79
CA SER A 68 -33.78 45.84 8.64
C SER A 68 -34.79 44.71 8.47
N SER A 69 -34.82 44.11 7.28
CA SER A 69 -35.58 42.91 6.93
C SER A 69 -34.84 42.14 5.84
N ALA A 70 -35.06 40.82 5.79
CA ALA A 70 -34.38 39.94 4.85
C ALA A 70 -34.74 40.27 3.40
N GLY A 71 -33.73 40.39 2.52
CA GLY A 71 -33.93 40.33 1.08
C GLY A 71 -34.40 38.94 0.63
N THR A 72 -35.05 38.86 -0.52
CA THR A 72 -35.52 37.59 -1.11
C THR A 72 -35.17 37.48 -2.58
N ALA A 73 -34.65 36.33 -3.00
CA ALA A 73 -34.49 35.96 -4.41
C ALA A 73 -35.36 34.76 -4.77
N ASN A 74 -36.30 34.93 -5.70
CA ASN A 74 -37.20 33.87 -6.14
C ASN A 74 -36.91 33.48 -7.58
N ASN A 75 -36.85 32.18 -7.85
CA ASN A 75 -36.68 31.59 -9.18
C ASN A 75 -35.46 32.11 -9.94
N THR A 76 -34.36 32.38 -9.22
CA THR A 76 -33.16 32.93 -9.82
C THR A 76 -32.35 31.85 -10.54
N THR A 77 -31.95 32.13 -11.78
CA THR A 77 -31.02 31.32 -12.55
C THR A 77 -29.61 31.88 -12.43
N VAL A 78 -28.65 31.03 -12.09
CA VAL A 78 -27.22 31.35 -12.01
C VAL A 78 -26.54 30.68 -13.21
N GLY A 79 -26.10 31.48 -14.18
CA GLY A 79 -25.41 31.03 -15.38
C GLY A 79 -23.88 31.06 -15.22
N ASP A 80 -23.16 30.85 -16.34
CA ASP A 80 -21.70 30.81 -16.34
C ASP A 80 -21.08 32.05 -15.67
N LYS A 81 -20.18 31.80 -14.71
CA LYS A 81 -19.52 32.80 -13.87
C LYS A 81 -20.46 33.72 -13.09
N GLY A 82 -21.75 33.43 -13.07
CA GLY A 82 -22.73 34.13 -12.25
C GLY A 82 -22.56 33.73 -10.79
N TRP A 83 -22.76 34.69 -9.89
CA TRP A 83 -22.69 34.43 -8.46
C TRP A 83 -23.93 34.94 -7.75
N LEU A 84 -24.71 34.03 -7.18
CA LEU A 84 -25.78 34.37 -6.24
C LEU A 84 -25.29 34.14 -4.82
N GLN A 85 -25.26 35.18 -4.01
CA GLN A 85 -24.80 35.13 -2.62
C GLN A 85 -25.94 35.42 -1.65
N ILE A 86 -26.21 34.52 -0.72
CA ILE A 86 -27.27 34.63 0.29
C ILE A 86 -26.65 34.74 1.67
N THR A 87 -26.87 35.85 2.39
CA THR A 87 -26.30 36.10 3.72
C THR A 87 -27.38 36.58 4.69
N GLY A 88 -27.80 35.71 5.62
CA GLY A 88 -28.89 36.00 6.57
C GLY A 88 -30.26 36.21 5.92
N ALA A 89 -30.39 35.87 4.64
CA ALA A 89 -31.53 36.18 3.78
C ALA A 89 -32.12 34.92 3.14
N LEU A 90 -33.07 35.08 2.21
CA LEU A 90 -33.82 33.99 1.60
C LEU A 90 -33.59 33.88 0.08
N ALA A 91 -33.42 32.66 -0.41
CA ALA A 91 -33.65 32.35 -1.82
C ALA A 91 -34.56 31.12 -1.99
N THR A 92 -35.42 31.15 -3.00
CA THR A 92 -36.37 30.06 -3.31
C THR A 92 -36.31 29.73 -4.80
N GLY A 93 -36.32 28.45 -5.17
CA GLY A 93 -36.39 28.02 -6.56
C GLY A 93 -35.12 28.32 -7.37
N THR A 94 -33.95 28.25 -6.75
CA THR A 94 -32.69 28.61 -7.44
C THR A 94 -32.23 27.49 -8.37
N ILE A 95 -31.86 27.85 -9.60
CA ILE A 95 -31.25 26.94 -10.57
C ILE A 95 -29.82 27.40 -10.84
N VAL A 96 -28.85 26.54 -10.57
CA VAL A 96 -27.44 26.81 -10.86
C VAL A 96 -26.99 25.93 -12.02
N ASN A 97 -26.53 26.57 -13.08
CA ASN A 97 -26.02 25.90 -14.28
C ASN A 97 -24.50 25.93 -14.32
N GLN A 98 -23.92 25.31 -15.36
CA GLN A 98 -22.48 25.27 -15.60
C GLN A 98 -21.79 26.62 -15.36
N GLY A 99 -20.75 26.60 -14.52
CA GLY A 99 -19.94 27.75 -14.16
C GLY A 99 -20.58 28.72 -13.15
N GLY A 100 -21.84 28.49 -12.76
CA GLY A 100 -22.55 29.29 -11.77
C GLY A 100 -22.22 28.88 -10.34
N LEU A 101 -22.28 29.84 -9.42
CA LEU A 101 -22.07 29.65 -7.99
C LEU A 101 -23.25 30.17 -7.15
N LEU A 102 -23.83 29.30 -6.32
CA LEU A 102 -24.72 29.68 -5.23
C LEU A 102 -23.96 29.62 -3.89
N ASP A 103 -23.68 30.78 -3.29
CA ASP A 103 -22.99 30.88 -1.99
C ASP A 103 -23.95 31.28 -0.88
N THR A 104 -24.28 30.34 0.00
CA THR A 104 -25.18 30.58 1.13
C THR A 104 -24.42 30.51 2.43
N LYS A 105 -24.38 31.62 3.18
CA LYS A 105 -23.62 31.73 4.42
C LYS A 105 -24.32 32.56 5.48
N THR A 106 -23.79 32.51 6.70
CA THR A 106 -24.20 33.30 7.86
C THR A 106 -25.72 33.38 8.00
N ALA A 107 -26.35 32.26 8.37
CA ALA A 107 -27.80 32.14 8.55
C ALA A 107 -28.65 32.40 7.29
N GLY A 108 -28.07 32.30 6.08
CA GLY A 108 -28.82 32.27 4.83
C GLY A 108 -29.68 31.01 4.71
N THR A 109 -30.88 31.14 4.15
CA THR A 109 -31.80 30.03 3.88
C THR A 109 -32.05 29.92 2.38
N VAL A 110 -31.88 28.73 1.83
CA VAL A 110 -32.30 28.39 0.47
C VAL A 110 -33.41 27.36 0.50
N ILE A 111 -34.35 27.46 -0.43
CA ILE A 111 -35.50 26.58 -0.55
C ILE A 111 -35.58 26.09 -1.99
N ASP A 112 -35.72 24.78 -2.19
CA ASP A 112 -35.97 24.18 -3.52
C ASP A 112 -34.90 24.55 -4.56
N SER A 113 -33.67 24.07 -4.35
CA SER A 113 -32.51 24.39 -5.19
C SER A 113 -32.07 23.22 -6.08
N GLN A 114 -31.77 23.53 -7.34
CA GLN A 114 -31.29 22.59 -8.35
C GLN A 114 -29.90 23.01 -8.81
N ILE A 115 -28.89 22.18 -8.55
CA ILE A 115 -27.51 22.39 -9.02
C ILE A 115 -27.26 21.40 -10.16
N ASN A 116 -27.13 21.94 -11.37
CA ASN A 116 -26.92 21.17 -12.60
C ASN A 116 -25.43 20.92 -12.87
N ASP A 117 -25.14 20.07 -13.86
CA ASP A 117 -23.78 19.73 -14.29
C ASP A 117 -22.90 20.99 -14.46
N GLY A 118 -21.72 20.97 -13.83
CA GLY A 118 -20.76 22.07 -13.76
C GLY A 118 -21.18 23.25 -12.89
N GLY A 119 -22.30 23.18 -12.19
CA GLY A 119 -22.74 24.17 -11.21
C GLY A 119 -22.18 23.88 -9.82
N HIS A 120 -21.97 24.94 -9.03
CA HIS A 120 -21.40 24.84 -7.69
C HIS A 120 -22.29 25.50 -6.64
N MET A 121 -22.32 24.91 -5.45
CA MET A 121 -23.00 25.48 -4.29
C MET A 121 -22.11 25.40 -3.05
N THR A 122 -22.16 26.44 -2.21
CA THR A 122 -21.53 26.44 -0.89
C THR A 122 -22.59 26.68 0.20
N LEU A 123 -22.55 25.86 1.26
CA LEU A 123 -23.33 26.03 2.49
C LEU A 123 -22.37 26.30 3.65
N GLY A 124 -22.38 27.53 4.15
CA GLY A 124 -21.50 27.99 5.21
C GLY A 124 -22.20 28.17 6.56
N LEU A 125 -21.55 28.94 7.44
CA LEU A 125 -21.94 29.17 8.83
C LEU A 125 -23.46 29.35 9.06
N ASN A 126 -24.06 28.44 9.83
CA ASN A 126 -25.47 28.49 10.25
C ASN A 126 -26.51 28.49 9.10
N SER A 127 -26.12 28.12 7.88
CA SER A 127 -27.01 28.10 6.71
C SER A 127 -28.01 26.94 6.75
N GLN A 128 -29.12 27.11 6.03
CA GLN A 128 -30.17 26.10 5.92
C GLN A 128 -30.57 25.87 4.48
N SER A 129 -30.75 24.60 4.11
CA SER A 129 -31.43 24.19 2.88
C SER A 129 -32.74 23.49 3.22
N LYS A 130 -33.86 24.02 2.75
CA LYS A 130 -35.22 23.49 2.97
C LYS A 130 -35.84 23.02 1.66
N GLY A 131 -36.88 22.20 1.75
CA GLY A 131 -37.47 21.57 0.58
C GLY A 131 -36.45 20.63 -0.08
N TYR A 132 -36.36 20.62 -1.41
CA TYR A 132 -35.36 19.80 -2.10
C TYR A 132 -34.04 20.55 -2.36
N LEU A 133 -32.94 19.82 -2.27
CA LEU A 133 -31.64 20.20 -2.77
C LEU A 133 -31.11 19.05 -3.66
N ASN A 134 -31.02 19.32 -4.95
CA ASN A 134 -30.57 18.34 -5.94
C ASN A 134 -29.18 18.70 -6.44
N ILE A 135 -28.24 17.78 -6.28
CA ILE A 135 -26.89 17.85 -6.81
C ILE A 135 -26.80 16.87 -7.98
N ALA A 136 -26.91 17.38 -9.21
CA ALA A 136 -26.86 16.58 -10.42
C ALA A 136 -25.47 15.95 -10.64
N ALA A 137 -25.38 14.94 -11.51
CA ALA A 137 -24.09 14.40 -11.94
C ALA A 137 -23.23 15.52 -12.54
N GLY A 138 -21.97 15.62 -12.11
CA GLY A 138 -21.04 16.70 -12.50
C GLY A 138 -21.23 18.04 -11.76
N ALA A 139 -22.20 18.13 -10.84
CA ALA A 139 -22.37 19.25 -9.93
C ALA A 139 -21.65 19.01 -8.60
N GLU A 140 -21.37 20.10 -7.88
CA GLU A 140 -20.67 20.06 -6.59
C GLU A 140 -21.36 20.90 -5.52
N LEU A 141 -21.46 20.33 -4.31
CA LEU A 141 -21.86 21.03 -3.09
C LEU A 141 -20.72 20.95 -2.07
N PHE A 142 -20.26 22.10 -1.60
CA PHE A 142 -19.34 22.18 -0.46
C PHE A 142 -20.07 22.69 0.79
N VAL A 143 -20.11 21.87 1.83
CA VAL A 143 -20.65 22.18 3.15
C VAL A 143 -19.49 22.47 4.10
N THR A 144 -19.44 23.70 4.62
CA THR A 144 -18.45 24.06 5.63
C THR A 144 -18.85 23.48 6.99
N ASN A 145 -17.98 22.66 7.59
CA ASN A 145 -18.22 22.03 8.89
C ASN A 145 -17.77 22.87 10.10
N ASN A 146 -17.08 23.99 9.87
CA ASN A 146 -16.54 24.89 10.89
C ASN A 146 -16.86 26.37 10.62
N ASP A 147 -16.62 27.25 11.60
CA ASP A 147 -16.69 28.69 11.39
C ASP A 147 -15.41 29.20 10.70
N PRO A 148 -15.47 29.61 9.41
CA PRO A 148 -14.29 29.99 8.66
C PRO A 148 -13.74 31.37 9.05
N TYR A 149 -14.50 32.16 9.82
CA TYR A 149 -14.11 33.54 10.18
C TYR A 149 -13.14 33.60 11.36
N ILE A 150 -13.09 32.54 12.16
CA ILE A 150 -12.26 32.44 13.37
C ILE A 150 -11.31 31.24 13.36
N SER A 151 -11.46 30.33 12.40
CA SER A 151 -10.59 29.16 12.29
C SER A 151 -9.23 29.57 11.72
N ASP A 152 -8.16 29.19 12.45
CA ASP A 152 -6.78 29.43 12.06
C ASP A 152 -5.98 28.13 12.18
N VAL A 153 -5.71 27.52 11.02
CA VAL A 153 -4.96 26.28 10.87
C VAL A 153 -3.54 26.34 11.41
N THR A 154 -2.95 27.54 11.56
CA THR A 154 -1.58 27.70 12.06
C THR A 154 -1.48 27.54 13.58
N THR A 155 -2.59 27.74 14.29
CA THR A 155 -2.61 27.73 15.76
C THR A 155 -2.76 26.33 16.35
N HIS A 156 -3.12 25.32 15.53
CA HIS A 156 -3.43 23.95 15.98
C HIS A 156 -4.56 23.87 17.03
N ASN A 157 -5.37 24.92 17.12
CA ASN A 157 -6.54 24.94 18.01
C ASN A 157 -7.75 24.33 17.30
N PRO A 158 -8.65 23.66 18.05
CA PRO A 158 -9.94 23.24 17.51
C PRO A 158 -10.74 24.41 16.94
N ALA A 159 -11.33 24.20 15.77
CA ALA A 159 -12.30 25.07 15.15
C ALA A 159 -13.68 24.95 15.81
N LEU A 160 -14.42 26.06 15.85
CA LEU A 160 -15.83 26.04 16.24
C LEU A 160 -16.66 25.45 15.10
N PRO A 161 -17.70 24.64 15.39
CA PRO A 161 -18.54 24.03 14.36
C PRO A 161 -19.42 25.07 13.65
N ALA A 162 -19.66 24.84 12.36
CA ALA A 162 -20.75 25.49 11.64
C ALA A 162 -22.01 24.62 11.73
N ASN A 163 -23.15 25.25 12.05
CA ASN A 163 -24.42 24.51 12.14
C ASN A 163 -25.16 24.55 10.80
N VAL A 164 -24.78 23.70 9.85
CA VAL A 164 -25.51 23.55 8.59
C VAL A 164 -26.61 22.49 8.75
N MET A 165 -27.81 22.81 8.23
CA MET A 165 -28.96 21.90 8.22
C MET A 165 -29.52 21.76 6.81
N ILE A 166 -29.71 20.51 6.36
CA ILE A 166 -30.28 20.21 5.04
C ILE A 166 -31.51 19.30 5.23
N GLU A 167 -32.64 19.67 4.66
CA GLU A 167 -33.88 18.89 4.80
C GLU A 167 -33.90 17.68 3.86
N ASN A 168 -33.85 17.86 2.55
CA ASN A 168 -33.84 16.77 1.58
C ASN A 168 -32.71 16.95 0.57
N LEU A 169 -31.76 16.02 0.56
CA LEU A 169 -30.59 16.03 -0.30
C LEU A 169 -30.61 14.86 -1.27
N ASN A 170 -30.63 15.15 -2.58
CA ASN A 170 -30.50 14.16 -3.65
C ASN A 170 -29.12 14.33 -4.31
N VAL A 171 -28.33 13.25 -4.36
CA VAL A 171 -26.91 13.32 -4.74
C VAL A 171 -26.59 12.37 -5.90
N ALA A 172 -26.46 12.93 -7.10
CA ALA A 172 -25.86 12.26 -8.26
C ALA A 172 -24.44 12.79 -8.57
N GLY A 173 -24.08 13.97 -8.03
CA GLY A 173 -22.75 14.57 -8.13
C GLY A 173 -21.91 14.38 -6.87
N LEU A 174 -21.14 15.40 -6.50
CA LEU A 174 -20.22 15.40 -5.36
C LEU A 174 -20.74 16.31 -4.23
N VAL A 175 -20.71 15.81 -3.00
CA VAL A 175 -20.88 16.60 -1.78
C VAL A 175 -19.61 16.49 -0.96
N GLU A 176 -18.98 17.60 -0.65
CA GLU A 176 -17.85 17.68 0.26
C GLU A 176 -18.27 18.34 1.57
N ILE A 177 -17.99 17.70 2.69
CA ILE A 177 -18.23 18.23 4.03
C ILE A 177 -16.87 18.40 4.67
N GLY A 178 -16.43 19.65 4.81
CA GLY A 178 -15.05 19.91 5.21
C GLY A 178 -14.79 21.29 5.78
N PRO A 179 -13.58 21.49 6.29
CA PRO A 179 -13.20 22.74 6.92
C PRO A 179 -12.92 23.84 5.89
N SER A 180 -13.18 25.09 6.27
CA SER A 180 -12.82 26.30 5.54
C SER A 180 -12.20 27.32 6.50
N TRP A 181 -11.32 28.19 6.01
CA TRP A 181 -10.70 29.26 6.79
C TRP A 181 -10.37 30.47 5.92
N LYS A 182 -10.16 31.63 6.55
CA LYS A 182 -9.64 32.81 5.86
C LYS A 182 -8.11 32.75 5.77
N GLY A 183 -7.58 32.74 4.55
CA GLY A 183 -6.14 32.84 4.28
C GLY A 183 -5.68 31.88 3.19
N THR A 184 -4.41 31.98 2.79
CA THR A 184 -3.82 31.20 1.69
C THR A 184 -3.00 29.99 2.16
N SER A 185 -3.00 29.67 3.46
CA SER A 185 -2.21 28.55 3.98
C SER A 185 -2.85 27.21 3.63
N ILE A 186 -2.34 26.61 2.56
CA ILE A 186 -2.48 25.21 2.17
C ILE A 186 -1.20 24.49 2.63
N VAL A 187 -1.06 24.27 3.93
CA VAL A 187 -0.06 23.32 4.44
C VAL A 187 -0.84 22.04 4.74
N PRO A 188 -0.54 20.90 4.07
CA PRO A 188 -1.01 19.61 4.52
C PRO A 188 -0.45 19.38 5.92
N LEU A 189 -1.27 19.60 6.95
CA LEU A 189 -0.90 19.34 8.32
C LEU A 189 -1.23 17.87 8.61
N PRO A 190 -0.30 17.09 9.21
CA PRO A 190 -0.65 15.78 9.72
C PRO A 190 -1.76 15.91 10.76
N LEU A 191 -2.56 14.86 10.93
CA LEU A 191 -3.58 14.82 11.98
C LEU A 191 -2.93 15.00 13.36
N SER A 192 -3.47 15.94 14.14
CA SER A 192 -3.03 16.20 15.51
C SER A 192 -3.18 14.98 16.42
N ASP A 193 -2.24 14.79 17.34
CA ASP A 193 -2.38 13.82 18.45
C ASP A 193 -3.36 14.30 19.53
N VAL A 194 -3.61 15.62 19.58
CA VAL A 194 -4.58 16.21 20.51
C VAL A 194 -5.92 16.29 19.81
N LEU A 195 -6.87 15.49 20.28
CA LEU A 195 -8.22 15.42 19.73
C LEU A 195 -9.06 16.61 20.15
N GLY A 196 -9.71 17.24 19.17
CA GLY A 196 -10.74 18.25 19.39
C GLY A 196 -12.15 17.65 19.40
N PRO A 197 -13.18 18.45 19.72
CA PRO A 197 -14.57 18.03 19.61
C PRO A 197 -14.96 17.74 18.15
N VAL A 198 -15.84 16.76 17.94
CA VAL A 198 -16.34 16.42 16.59
C VAL A 198 -17.11 17.57 15.95
N LEU A 199 -17.07 17.64 14.62
CA LEU A 199 -17.81 18.61 13.80
C LEU A 199 -19.08 17.95 13.27
N VAL A 200 -20.25 18.45 13.66
CA VAL A 200 -21.53 17.80 13.37
C VAL A 200 -22.21 18.45 12.17
N THR A 201 -22.58 17.65 11.17
CA THR A 201 -23.45 18.07 10.05
C THR A 201 -24.74 17.26 10.08
N ARG A 202 -25.89 17.94 9.92
CA ARG A 202 -27.22 17.31 10.01
C ARG A 202 -27.96 17.38 8.69
N ILE A 203 -28.46 16.23 8.24
CA ILE A 203 -29.27 16.10 7.04
C ILE A 203 -30.49 15.22 7.36
N ASN A 204 -31.71 15.67 7.10
CA ASN A 204 -32.86 14.82 7.42
C ASN A 204 -32.91 13.64 6.44
N ASN A 205 -33.05 13.91 5.14
CA ASN A 205 -33.19 12.85 4.13
C ASN A 205 -32.07 12.93 3.10
N VAL A 206 -31.35 11.82 2.92
CA VAL A 206 -30.33 11.65 1.87
C VAL A 206 -30.76 10.55 0.90
N THR A 207 -30.81 10.88 -0.38
CA THR A 207 -30.95 9.90 -1.46
C THR A 207 -29.73 9.96 -2.36
N LEU A 208 -28.87 8.94 -2.28
CA LEU A 208 -27.72 8.80 -3.19
C LEU A 208 -28.18 8.16 -4.50
N GLN A 209 -27.85 8.80 -5.62
CA GLN A 209 -28.19 8.44 -6.99
C GLN A 209 -26.92 8.15 -7.82
N GLY A 210 -25.95 7.50 -7.18
CA GLY A 210 -24.63 7.17 -7.72
C GLY A 210 -23.52 8.15 -7.35
N GLY A 211 -23.84 9.25 -6.66
CA GLY A 211 -22.88 10.27 -6.26
C GLY A 211 -22.10 9.95 -4.97
N ASP A 212 -21.29 10.92 -4.55
CA ASP A 212 -20.32 10.78 -3.45
C ASP A 212 -20.55 11.82 -2.34
N ILE A 213 -20.37 11.42 -1.09
CA ILE A 213 -20.30 12.32 0.08
C ILE A 213 -18.95 12.14 0.78
N ASN A 214 -18.09 13.14 0.67
CA ASN A 214 -16.73 13.10 1.22
C ASN A 214 -16.65 13.88 2.54
N LEU A 215 -16.20 13.21 3.60
CA LEU A 215 -15.94 13.82 4.91
C LEU A 215 -14.46 14.16 5.03
N MET A 216 -14.17 15.43 5.30
CA MET A 216 -12.81 15.94 5.45
C MET A 216 -12.59 16.42 6.88
N ALA A 217 -11.67 15.78 7.60
CA ALA A 217 -11.33 16.15 8.96
C ALA A 217 -10.62 17.52 9.02
N TYR A 218 -10.80 18.26 10.11
CA TYR A 218 -9.98 19.42 10.42
C TYR A 218 -8.70 18.97 11.15
N SER A 219 -7.68 18.62 10.36
CA SER A 219 -6.46 17.96 10.85
C SER A 219 -5.70 18.76 11.91
N ALA A 220 -5.64 20.09 11.77
CA ALA A 220 -4.90 20.98 12.68
C ALA A 220 -5.43 20.92 14.12
N GLY A 221 -6.75 20.80 14.29
CA GLY A 221 -7.40 20.68 15.59
C GLY A 221 -7.73 19.24 16.00
N GLY A 222 -7.33 18.24 15.21
CA GLY A 222 -7.66 16.84 15.45
C GLY A 222 -9.17 16.58 15.54
N GLN A 223 -9.97 17.23 14.68
CA GLN A 223 -11.44 17.13 14.71
C GLN A 223 -11.98 16.35 13.52
N PHE A 224 -12.76 15.32 13.82
CA PHE A 224 -13.44 14.47 12.86
C PHE A 224 -14.91 14.87 12.68
N ASN A 225 -15.50 14.42 11.58
CA ASN A 225 -16.87 14.69 11.21
C ASN A 225 -17.83 13.70 11.85
N ARG A 226 -18.97 14.22 12.27
CA ARG A 226 -20.15 13.45 12.64
C ARG A 226 -21.27 13.80 11.66
N LEU A 227 -21.57 12.88 10.75
CA LEU A 227 -22.67 13.03 9.82
C LEU A 227 -23.94 12.39 10.41
N GLU A 228 -24.89 13.21 10.82
CA GLU A 228 -26.18 12.78 11.36
C GLU A 228 -27.24 12.85 10.26
N ILE A 229 -27.75 11.68 9.87
CA ILE A 229 -28.78 11.50 8.85
C ILE A 229 -30.04 10.95 9.53
N GLU A 230 -31.23 11.42 9.18
CA GLU A 230 -32.46 10.74 9.63
C GLU A 230 -32.76 9.52 8.74
N ASN A 231 -32.92 9.73 7.43
CA ASN A 231 -33.19 8.66 6.46
C ASN A 231 -32.14 8.63 5.34
N LEU A 232 -31.59 7.46 5.06
CA LEU A 232 -30.62 7.22 3.99
C LEU A 232 -31.17 6.22 2.97
N SER A 233 -31.14 6.57 1.69
CA SER A 233 -31.58 5.66 0.63
C SER A 233 -30.72 5.70 -0.63
N GLY A 234 -30.78 4.65 -1.44
CA GLY A 234 -30.23 4.62 -2.79
C GLY A 234 -28.88 3.92 -2.92
N GLN A 235 -28.00 4.45 -3.77
CA GLN A 235 -26.66 3.89 -4.02
C GLN A 235 -25.65 5.02 -4.22
N GLY A 236 -24.46 4.92 -3.63
CA GLY A 236 -23.41 5.94 -3.74
C GLY A 236 -22.25 5.62 -2.80
N ASN A 237 -21.31 6.55 -2.65
CA ASN A 237 -20.13 6.29 -1.81
C ASN A 237 -19.89 7.39 -0.77
N PHE A 238 -19.19 7.00 0.29
CA PHE A 238 -18.67 7.89 1.31
C PHE A 238 -17.15 7.83 1.33
N ALA A 239 -16.49 8.96 1.52
CA ALA A 239 -15.08 9.00 1.90
C ALA A 239 -14.96 9.47 3.35
N MET A 240 -14.12 8.79 4.13
CA MET A 240 -13.99 8.99 5.58
C MET A 240 -12.52 9.05 5.98
N THR A 241 -12.22 9.90 6.94
CA THR A 241 -10.89 10.03 7.56
C THR A 241 -10.87 9.36 8.93
N THR A 242 -9.83 8.59 9.25
CA THR A 242 -9.65 7.93 10.55
C THR A 242 -8.28 8.22 11.17
N GLN A 243 -8.17 8.00 12.48
CA GLN A 243 -6.91 7.88 13.21
C GLN A 243 -7.03 6.72 14.21
N LEU A 244 -6.85 5.49 13.71
CA LEU A 244 -6.98 4.28 14.52
C LEU A 244 -6.00 4.25 15.70
N ALA A 245 -4.84 4.90 15.57
CA ALA A 245 -3.91 5.07 16.68
C ALA A 245 -4.49 5.77 17.92
N SER A 246 -5.55 6.55 17.74
CA SER A 246 -6.30 7.18 18.82
C SER A 246 -7.74 6.66 18.93
N ASN A 247 -8.04 5.53 18.28
CA ASN A 247 -9.36 4.92 18.16
C ASN A 247 -10.47 5.95 17.84
N THR A 248 -10.24 6.75 16.81
CA THR A 248 -11.16 7.84 16.42
C THR A 248 -11.20 7.99 14.89
N GLY A 249 -12.23 8.65 14.40
CA GLY A 249 -12.44 8.87 12.98
C GLY A 249 -13.76 9.58 12.70
N ASP A 250 -14.00 9.86 11.43
CA ASP A 250 -15.31 10.28 10.95
C ASP A 250 -16.35 9.21 11.27
N PHE A 251 -17.59 9.60 11.54
CA PHE A 251 -18.63 8.66 11.94
C PHE A 251 -20.01 9.07 11.41
N ILE A 252 -20.69 8.14 10.72
CA ILE A 252 -22.04 8.36 10.17
C ILE A 252 -23.08 7.74 11.11
N THR A 253 -24.19 8.44 11.35
CA THR A 253 -25.36 7.85 11.99
C THR A 253 -26.61 8.09 11.19
N VAL A 254 -27.35 7.02 10.97
CA VAL A 254 -28.71 7.05 10.44
C VAL A 254 -29.67 6.77 11.59
N SER A 255 -30.33 7.82 12.08
CA SER A 255 -31.17 7.75 13.28
C SER A 255 -32.53 7.10 13.06
N GLN A 256 -33.02 7.07 11.80
CA GLN A 256 -34.26 6.41 11.43
C GLN A 256 -33.99 5.21 10.52
N GLN A 257 -34.18 5.32 9.21
CA GLN A 257 -34.12 4.19 8.27
C GLN A 257 -33.01 4.33 7.23
N ALA A 258 -32.24 3.26 7.00
CA ALA A 258 -31.27 3.16 5.92
C ALA A 258 -31.60 1.99 4.97
N THR A 259 -31.69 2.24 3.65
CA THR A 259 -31.89 1.17 2.64
C THR A 259 -31.01 1.39 1.42
N GLY A 260 -30.39 0.35 0.87
CA GLY A 260 -29.55 0.48 -0.33
C GLY A 260 -28.15 -0.10 -0.23
N GLN A 261 -27.25 0.33 -1.11
CA GLN A 261 -25.88 -0.18 -1.20
C GLN A 261 -24.87 0.95 -1.30
N PHE A 262 -23.91 0.99 -0.39
CA PHE A 262 -22.97 2.08 -0.27
C PHE A 262 -21.52 1.60 -0.25
N GLY A 263 -20.63 2.37 -0.86
CA GLY A 263 -19.19 2.20 -0.72
C GLY A 263 -18.62 3.10 0.37
N ILE A 264 -17.57 2.66 1.06
CA ILE A 264 -16.77 3.49 1.96
C ILE A 264 -15.31 3.43 1.51
N THR A 265 -14.70 4.59 1.29
CA THR A 265 -13.25 4.73 1.19
C THR A 265 -12.74 5.30 2.50
N VAL A 266 -11.77 4.64 3.13
CA VAL A 266 -11.14 5.09 4.37
C VAL A 266 -9.73 5.60 4.09
N GLN A 267 -9.41 6.78 4.61
CA GLN A 267 -8.06 7.32 4.70
C GLN A 267 -7.68 7.48 6.16
N ASP A 268 -6.59 6.85 6.61
CA ASP A 268 -6.12 7.00 7.99
C ASP A 268 -4.90 7.93 8.08
N SER A 269 -4.63 8.41 9.29
CA SER A 269 -3.39 9.07 9.69
C SER A 269 -2.09 8.33 9.35
N GLY A 270 -2.13 6.99 9.26
CA GLY A 270 -0.96 6.14 9.08
C GLY A 270 -0.13 5.91 10.35
N LYS A 271 -0.57 6.45 11.51
CA LYS A 271 0.07 6.20 12.81
C LYS A 271 -0.19 4.78 13.27
N GLU A 272 0.79 4.17 13.93
CA GLU A 272 0.64 2.81 14.45
C GLU A 272 -0.41 2.74 15.57
N PRO A 273 -1.45 1.90 15.42
CA PRO A 273 -2.33 1.55 16.52
C PRO A 273 -1.60 0.82 17.65
N GLN A 274 -1.85 1.18 18.90
CA GLN A 274 -1.26 0.50 20.06
C GLN A 274 -1.77 -0.96 20.21
N SER A 275 -2.94 -1.24 19.63
CA SER A 275 -3.58 -2.55 19.58
C SER A 275 -4.46 -2.67 18.33
N ALA A 276 -4.89 -3.89 18.01
CA ALA A 276 -5.82 -4.20 16.90
C ALA A 276 -7.28 -3.82 17.24
N ASP A 277 -7.50 -2.61 17.75
CA ASP A 277 -8.82 -2.17 18.20
C ASP A 277 -9.76 -1.94 17.01
N ASN A 278 -11.04 -2.24 17.19
CA ASN A 278 -12.07 -1.91 16.21
C ASN A 278 -12.48 -0.43 16.30
N LEU A 279 -12.90 0.14 15.16
CA LEU A 279 -13.43 1.50 15.07
C LEU A 279 -14.78 1.49 14.35
N ALA A 280 -15.83 2.00 15.00
CA ALA A 280 -17.14 2.17 14.38
C ALA A 280 -17.11 3.30 13.34
N LEU A 281 -17.62 3.03 12.14
CA LEU A 281 -17.71 4.01 11.04
C LEU A 281 -19.15 4.39 10.71
N VAL A 282 -20.11 3.47 10.88
CA VAL A 282 -21.53 3.72 10.61
C VAL A 282 -22.39 3.08 11.68
N HIS A 283 -23.39 3.82 12.15
CA HIS A 283 -24.51 3.29 12.95
C HIS A 283 -25.84 3.49 12.22
N ILE A 284 -26.65 2.44 12.12
CA ILE A 284 -27.98 2.46 11.52
C ILE A 284 -29.00 1.99 12.55
N ASN A 285 -29.99 2.83 12.86
CA ASN A 285 -31.04 2.45 13.80
C ASN A 285 -31.96 1.34 13.25
N ARG A 286 -32.31 1.39 11.96
CA ARG A 286 -33.11 0.35 11.28
C ARG A 286 -32.86 0.32 9.78
N GLY A 287 -33.01 -0.84 9.15
CA GLY A 287 -33.08 -0.99 7.69
C GLY A 287 -32.19 -2.11 7.18
N ASP A 288 -31.94 -2.14 5.88
CA ASP A 288 -31.21 -3.22 5.19
C ASP A 288 -30.00 -2.71 4.38
N ALA A 289 -29.61 -1.44 4.58
CA ALA A 289 -28.46 -0.84 3.92
C ALA A 289 -27.17 -1.66 4.11
N GLN A 290 -26.45 -1.86 3.01
CA GLN A 290 -25.17 -2.58 2.99
C GLN A 290 -24.01 -1.65 2.68
N PHE A 291 -22.90 -1.83 3.37
CA PHE A 291 -21.66 -1.08 3.14
C PHE A 291 -20.53 -2.02 2.74
N ARG A 292 -19.64 -1.56 1.87
CA ARG A 292 -18.40 -2.26 1.51
C ARG A 292 -17.22 -1.29 1.45
N LEU A 293 -16.04 -1.76 1.83
CA LEU A 293 -14.82 -1.00 1.57
C LEU A 293 -14.51 -0.95 0.08
N LEU A 294 -14.16 0.24 -0.39
CA LEU A 294 -13.70 0.49 -1.75
C LEU A 294 -12.17 0.52 -1.85
N ASN A 295 -11.46 0.58 -0.73
CA ASN A 295 -10.01 0.43 -0.67
C ASN A 295 -9.57 -0.88 -1.36
N THR A 296 -8.38 -0.88 -1.96
CA THR A 296 -7.86 -2.00 -2.75
C THR A 296 -7.92 -3.31 -1.96
N GLY A 297 -8.55 -4.34 -2.54
CA GLY A 297 -8.70 -5.64 -1.88
C GLY A 297 -9.79 -5.70 -0.80
N GLY A 298 -10.56 -4.63 -0.59
CA GLY A 298 -11.63 -4.56 0.41
C GLY A 298 -11.10 -4.39 1.84
N VAL A 299 -9.89 -3.84 1.97
CA VAL A 299 -9.14 -3.75 3.23
C VAL A 299 -8.38 -2.43 3.32
N VAL A 300 -8.02 -2.05 4.54
CA VAL A 300 -7.18 -0.88 4.83
C VAL A 300 -5.95 -1.35 5.60
N ASP A 301 -4.76 -1.08 5.06
CA ASP A 301 -3.49 -1.36 5.72
C ASP A 301 -3.18 -0.22 6.70
N LEU A 302 -3.31 -0.48 8.00
CA LEU A 302 -3.15 0.51 9.06
C LEU A 302 -2.07 0.08 10.04
N GLY A 303 -0.91 0.71 9.90
CA GLY A 303 0.27 0.32 10.64
C GLY A 303 0.68 -1.13 10.31
N VAL A 304 0.86 -1.95 11.34
CA VAL A 304 1.25 -3.35 11.22
C VAL A 304 0.11 -4.26 10.76
N TYR A 305 -1.15 -3.85 10.93
CA TYR A 305 -2.31 -4.72 10.72
C TYR A 305 -3.17 -4.31 9.53
N GLN A 306 -3.93 -5.28 9.04
CA GLN A 306 -4.92 -5.09 8.00
C GLN A 306 -6.33 -5.11 8.60
N TYR A 307 -7.17 -4.17 8.16
CA TYR A 307 -8.54 -4.03 8.64
C TYR A 307 -9.54 -4.21 7.51
N GLY A 308 -10.61 -4.95 7.78
CA GLY A 308 -11.79 -5.07 6.93
C GLY A 308 -13.00 -4.37 7.55
N LEU A 309 -14.06 -4.22 6.78
CA LEU A 309 -15.33 -3.66 7.25
C LEU A 309 -16.33 -4.77 7.54
N TYR A 310 -16.81 -4.81 8.78
CA TYR A 310 -17.71 -5.85 9.27
C TYR A 310 -18.91 -5.22 9.98
N SER A 311 -20.09 -5.80 9.76
CA SER A 311 -21.32 -5.36 10.41
C SER A 311 -21.65 -6.21 11.64
N GLN A 312 -22.24 -5.59 12.65
CA GLN A 312 -22.86 -6.27 13.78
C GLN A 312 -24.29 -5.76 13.96
N GLU A 313 -25.24 -6.68 14.06
CA GLU A 313 -26.63 -6.35 14.41
C GLU A 313 -26.87 -6.54 15.90
N SER A 314 -27.48 -5.54 16.54
CA SER A 314 -27.87 -5.57 17.94
C SER A 314 -29.18 -4.82 18.15
N ASN A 315 -30.17 -5.47 18.77
CA ASN A 315 -31.48 -4.88 19.09
C ASN A 315 -32.20 -4.21 17.90
N GLY A 316 -31.99 -4.70 16.67
CA GLY A 316 -32.59 -4.16 15.45
C GLY A 316 -31.83 -3.00 14.79
N SER A 317 -30.74 -2.53 15.41
CA SER A 317 -29.77 -1.61 14.84
C SER A 317 -28.56 -2.36 14.29
N THR A 318 -27.86 -1.75 13.32
CA THR A 318 -26.67 -2.30 12.67
C THR A 318 -25.52 -1.31 12.77
N ASP A 319 -24.40 -1.75 13.34
CA ASP A 319 -23.15 -0.99 13.38
C ASP A 319 -22.14 -1.60 12.41
N TRP A 320 -21.39 -0.75 11.71
CA TRP A 320 -20.30 -1.15 10.81
C TRP A 320 -18.97 -0.70 11.38
N TYR A 321 -18.07 -1.65 11.55
CA TYR A 321 -16.77 -1.48 12.17
C TYR A 321 -15.65 -1.76 11.18
N LEU A 322 -14.62 -0.93 11.24
CA LEU A 322 -13.29 -1.29 10.76
C LEU A 322 -12.63 -2.17 11.84
N ALA A 323 -12.34 -3.42 11.53
CA ALA A 323 -11.77 -4.40 12.47
C ALA A 323 -10.87 -5.40 11.75
N THR A 324 -10.02 -6.14 12.49
CA THR A 324 -9.15 -7.15 11.85
C THR A 324 -9.86 -8.48 11.61
N SER A 325 -10.92 -8.77 12.38
CA SER A 325 -11.82 -9.90 12.14
C SER A 325 -13.22 -9.67 12.74
N THR A 326 -14.18 -10.52 12.37
CA THR A 326 -15.52 -10.54 12.99
C THR A 326 -15.50 -11.01 14.45
N GLU A 327 -14.46 -11.73 14.88
CA GLU A 327 -14.34 -12.27 16.24
C GLU A 327 -13.92 -11.20 17.26
N GLU A 328 -13.44 -10.04 16.78
CA GLU A 328 -13.00 -8.90 17.58
C GLU A 328 -14.07 -7.80 17.71
N LEU A 329 -15.28 -8.03 17.19
CA LEU A 329 -16.37 -7.06 17.29
C LEU A 329 -16.85 -6.91 18.75
N PRO A 330 -17.45 -5.77 19.13
CA PRO A 330 -17.90 -5.57 20.51
C PRO A 330 -18.87 -6.67 20.97
N GLY A 331 -18.59 -7.30 22.12
CA GLY A 331 -19.46 -8.31 22.70
C GLY A 331 -19.33 -9.72 22.11
N THR A 332 -18.42 -9.96 21.17
CA THR A 332 -17.98 -11.32 20.82
C THR A 332 -16.89 -11.79 21.80
N THR A 333 -16.82 -13.10 22.06
CA THR A 333 -15.67 -13.67 22.80
C THR A 333 -14.49 -13.73 21.84
N PRO A 334 -13.37 -13.02 22.11
CA PRO A 334 -12.22 -13.05 21.22
C PRO A 334 -11.71 -14.49 21.10
N ASN A 335 -11.68 -15.02 19.89
CA ASN A 335 -10.85 -16.17 19.58
C ASN A 335 -9.43 -15.65 19.37
N VAL A 336 -8.42 -16.42 19.76
CA VAL A 336 -7.01 -15.98 19.77
C VAL A 336 -6.39 -16.01 18.36
N THR A 337 -7.17 -15.69 17.33
CA THR A 337 -6.72 -15.66 15.95
C THR A 337 -5.89 -14.38 15.76
N ALA A 338 -4.61 -14.52 15.41
CA ALA A 338 -3.75 -13.36 15.23
C ALA A 338 -4.25 -12.50 14.06
N PRO A 339 -4.31 -11.16 14.21
CA PRO A 339 -4.68 -10.27 13.12
C PRO A 339 -3.83 -10.48 11.87
N MET A 340 -4.43 -10.27 10.70
CA MET A 340 -3.67 -10.28 9.45
C MET A 340 -2.73 -9.07 9.41
N LEU A 341 -1.48 -9.31 9.01
CA LEU A 341 -0.48 -8.26 8.86
C LEU A 341 -0.70 -7.46 7.58
N SER A 342 -0.44 -6.15 7.64
CA SER A 342 -0.44 -5.27 6.48
C SER A 342 0.59 -5.71 5.44
N SER A 343 0.40 -5.31 4.18
CA SER A 343 1.35 -5.63 3.09
C SER A 343 2.76 -5.10 3.41
N ALA A 344 2.86 -3.92 4.02
CA ALA A 344 4.11 -3.33 4.50
C ALA A 344 4.79 -4.21 5.56
N ALA A 345 4.06 -4.62 6.60
CA ALA A 345 4.61 -5.47 7.66
C ALA A 345 5.09 -6.83 7.14
N GLN A 346 4.29 -7.48 6.28
CA GLN A 346 4.70 -8.74 5.63
C GLN A 346 5.94 -8.55 4.75
N GLY A 347 6.03 -7.42 4.02
CA GLY A 347 7.20 -7.07 3.22
C GLY A 347 8.47 -6.97 4.06
N VAL A 348 8.40 -6.29 5.21
CA VAL A 348 9.50 -6.19 6.19
C VAL A 348 9.92 -7.58 6.69
N LEU A 349 8.98 -8.43 7.10
CA LEU A 349 9.28 -9.76 7.63
C LEU A 349 9.92 -10.67 6.56
N ASN A 350 9.37 -10.67 5.34
CA ASN A 350 9.90 -11.45 4.21
C ASN A 350 11.34 -11.01 3.88
N MET A 351 11.59 -9.70 3.83
CA MET A 351 12.90 -9.13 3.50
C MET A 351 13.93 -9.32 4.63
N ALA A 352 13.49 -9.41 5.89
CA ALA A 352 14.35 -9.79 7.00
C ALA A 352 14.73 -11.29 6.97
N ALA A 353 13.91 -12.15 6.39
CA ALA A 353 14.17 -13.59 6.27
C ALA A 353 15.01 -13.97 5.05
N ALA A 354 14.84 -13.28 3.92
CA ALA A 354 15.42 -13.66 2.63
C ALA A 354 16.98 -13.72 2.60
N PRO A 355 17.75 -12.79 3.21
CA PRO A 355 19.22 -12.84 3.15
C PRO A 355 19.83 -14.15 3.66
N ARG A 356 19.18 -14.78 4.65
CA ARG A 356 19.63 -16.07 5.19
C ARG A 356 19.57 -17.17 4.13
N HIS A 357 18.47 -17.26 3.38
CA HIS A 357 18.33 -18.22 2.28
C HIS A 357 19.34 -17.93 1.15
N ILE A 358 19.50 -16.65 0.80
CA ILE A 358 20.46 -16.21 -0.23
C ILE A 358 21.88 -16.65 0.12
N LEU A 359 22.34 -16.44 1.37
CA LEU A 359 23.67 -16.89 1.82
C LEU A 359 23.86 -18.40 1.65
N ASN A 360 22.82 -19.20 1.95
CA ASN A 360 22.88 -20.65 1.84
C ASN A 360 22.92 -21.13 0.38
N ALA A 361 22.13 -20.49 -0.50
CA ALA A 361 22.14 -20.80 -1.94
C ALA A 361 23.45 -20.38 -2.61
N GLU A 362 24.01 -19.25 -2.21
CA GLU A 362 25.30 -18.76 -2.70
C GLU A 362 26.48 -19.67 -2.28
N LEU A 363 26.43 -20.25 -1.08
CA LEU A 363 27.52 -21.04 -0.53
C LEU A 363 27.84 -22.27 -1.41
N SER A 364 28.92 -22.19 -2.18
CA SER A 364 29.39 -23.31 -3.02
C SER A 364 29.90 -24.48 -2.19
N THR A 365 29.65 -25.69 -2.68
CA THR A 365 30.37 -26.91 -2.25
C THR A 365 31.67 -27.07 -3.04
N LEU A 366 32.55 -27.96 -2.58
CA LEU A 366 33.82 -28.27 -3.26
C LEU A 366 33.61 -28.59 -4.75
N ARG A 367 32.63 -29.45 -5.05
CA ARG A 367 32.30 -29.92 -6.41
C ARG A 367 31.87 -28.78 -7.33
N GLN A 368 31.16 -27.79 -6.80
CA GLN A 368 30.71 -26.60 -7.52
C GLN A 368 31.81 -25.55 -7.76
N ARG A 369 33.02 -25.74 -7.22
CA ARG A 369 34.19 -24.88 -7.54
C ARG A 369 35.27 -25.59 -8.34
N GLN A 370 35.44 -26.90 -8.11
CA GLN A 370 36.51 -27.67 -8.71
C GLN A 370 36.11 -28.47 -9.93
N GLY A 371 34.83 -28.81 -10.10
CA GLY A 371 34.43 -29.80 -11.10
C GLY A 371 35.05 -31.16 -10.80
N GLU A 372 35.98 -31.63 -11.65
CA GLU A 372 36.67 -32.91 -11.44
C GLU A 372 37.90 -32.81 -10.51
N LEU A 373 37.88 -33.61 -9.45
CA LEU A 373 39.01 -33.88 -8.56
C LEU A 373 40.05 -34.75 -9.28
N LYS A 374 41.05 -34.14 -9.93
CA LYS A 374 42.28 -34.85 -10.33
C LYS A 374 43.49 -34.21 -9.67
N ALA A 375 44.28 -35.04 -8.99
CA ALA A 375 45.59 -34.71 -8.45
C ALA A 375 46.64 -34.47 -9.55
N ASP A 376 46.36 -34.93 -10.78
CA ASP A 376 47.34 -35.11 -11.86
C ASP A 376 47.08 -34.16 -13.06
N ALA A 377 46.24 -33.14 -12.89
CA ALA A 377 45.98 -32.19 -13.97
C ALA A 377 47.19 -31.29 -14.22
N GLU A 378 47.45 -30.98 -15.49
CA GLU A 378 48.49 -30.01 -15.86
C GLU A 378 48.13 -28.63 -15.30
N GLY A 379 49.12 -28.01 -14.65
CA GLY A 379 49.00 -26.68 -14.10
C GLY A 379 48.75 -26.63 -12.59
N THR A 380 49.37 -25.66 -11.94
CA THR A 380 49.25 -25.43 -10.49
C THR A 380 48.34 -24.26 -10.15
N VAL A 381 47.91 -23.48 -11.15
CA VAL A 381 47.01 -22.34 -10.96
C VAL A 381 45.70 -22.62 -11.67
N GLY A 382 44.58 -22.41 -10.99
CA GLY A 382 43.24 -22.53 -11.53
C GLY A 382 42.50 -21.21 -11.54
N VAL A 383 41.72 -20.96 -12.59
CA VAL A 383 40.71 -19.90 -12.65
C VAL A 383 39.37 -20.55 -12.96
N TRP A 384 38.32 -20.13 -12.25
CA TRP A 384 36.99 -20.68 -12.44
C TRP A 384 35.92 -19.59 -12.35
N ALA A 385 34.78 -19.86 -12.98
CA ALA A 385 33.56 -19.09 -12.75
C ALA A 385 32.36 -20.03 -12.62
N ARG A 386 31.37 -19.58 -11.86
CA ARG A 386 30.12 -20.28 -11.57
C ARG A 386 28.95 -19.32 -11.72
N TYR A 387 27.93 -19.75 -12.43
CA TYR A 387 26.61 -19.15 -12.44
C TYR A 387 25.65 -19.98 -11.57
N LEU A 388 24.86 -19.29 -10.76
CA LEU A 388 23.85 -19.85 -9.86
C LEU A 388 22.48 -19.26 -10.22
N THR A 389 21.46 -20.11 -10.21
CA THR A 389 20.06 -19.67 -10.14
C THR A 389 19.28 -20.54 -9.16
N ASP A 390 18.37 -19.94 -8.40
CA ASP A 390 17.55 -20.60 -7.39
C ASP A 390 16.14 -20.00 -7.41
N ASP A 391 15.13 -20.84 -7.61
CA ASP A 391 13.71 -20.48 -7.42
C ASP A 391 13.20 -21.21 -6.19
N SER A 392 12.81 -20.45 -5.16
CA SER A 392 12.43 -20.99 -3.87
C SER A 392 11.14 -20.39 -3.33
N ARG A 393 10.45 -21.18 -2.51
CA ARG A 393 9.23 -20.82 -1.78
C ARG A 393 9.50 -21.06 -0.30
N LEU A 394 9.35 -20.01 0.49
CA LEU A 394 9.60 -20.02 1.91
C LEU A 394 8.32 -19.67 2.63
N SER A 395 7.96 -20.46 3.65
CA SER A 395 6.91 -20.12 4.59
C SER A 395 7.25 -20.59 6.00
N ASP A 396 7.03 -19.74 7.00
CA ASP A 396 7.14 -20.10 8.41
C ASP A 396 5.88 -20.84 8.93
N ASN A 397 4.87 -21.02 8.07
CA ASN A 397 3.52 -21.50 8.38
C ASN A 397 2.77 -20.64 9.41
N LYS A 398 3.16 -19.36 9.54
CA LYS A 398 2.51 -18.36 10.39
C LYS A 398 2.31 -17.04 9.62
N ASN A 399 3.29 -16.14 9.67
CA ASN A 399 3.15 -14.75 9.22
C ASN A 399 3.94 -14.45 7.93
N ILE A 400 4.75 -15.40 7.47
CA ILE A 400 5.77 -15.19 6.44
C ILE A 400 5.53 -16.21 5.34
N ALA A 401 5.33 -15.71 4.12
CA ALA A 401 5.24 -16.53 2.92
C ALA A 401 5.72 -15.72 1.72
N PHE A 402 6.79 -16.18 1.06
CA PHE A 402 7.33 -15.50 -0.11
C PHE A 402 7.98 -16.46 -1.10
N LYS A 403 8.00 -16.01 -2.36
CA LYS A 403 8.82 -16.59 -3.41
C LYS A 403 10.11 -15.78 -3.52
N ASN A 404 11.23 -16.46 -3.69
CA ASN A 404 12.53 -15.85 -3.88
C ASN A 404 13.17 -16.39 -5.15
N THR A 405 13.44 -15.51 -6.11
CA THR A 405 14.10 -15.87 -7.37
C THR A 405 15.47 -15.22 -7.38
N LEU A 406 16.50 -16.04 -7.19
CA LEU A 406 17.90 -15.62 -7.08
C LEU A 406 18.65 -15.98 -8.36
N SER A 407 19.53 -15.08 -8.80
CA SER A 407 20.57 -15.37 -9.77
C SER A 407 21.88 -14.72 -9.38
N GLY A 408 23.00 -15.37 -9.67
CA GLY A 408 24.30 -14.85 -9.29
C GLY A 408 25.46 -15.45 -10.06
N MET A 409 26.61 -14.79 -9.96
CA MET A 409 27.85 -15.24 -10.55
C MET A 409 28.98 -15.12 -9.54
N GLU A 410 29.84 -16.13 -9.52
CA GLU A 410 31.08 -16.17 -8.74
C GLU A 410 32.26 -16.35 -9.69
N ILE A 411 33.36 -15.66 -9.42
CA ILE A 411 34.62 -15.81 -10.16
C ILE A 411 35.74 -15.95 -9.13
N GLY A 412 36.59 -16.96 -9.32
CA GLY A 412 37.67 -17.24 -8.39
C GLY A 412 38.93 -17.75 -9.05
N ALA A 413 40.00 -17.76 -8.26
CA ALA A 413 41.26 -18.36 -8.62
C ALA A 413 41.85 -19.09 -7.41
N ASP A 414 42.64 -20.13 -7.68
CA ASP A 414 43.37 -20.88 -6.67
C ASP A 414 44.73 -21.33 -7.15
N LYS A 415 45.56 -21.69 -6.17
CA LYS A 415 46.84 -22.36 -6.38
C LYS A 415 46.83 -23.71 -5.68
N GLN A 416 47.20 -24.75 -6.42
CA GLN A 416 47.46 -26.09 -5.93
C GLN A 416 48.91 -26.23 -5.46
N LEU A 417 49.08 -26.80 -4.27
CA LEU A 417 50.35 -27.11 -3.65
C LEU A 417 50.42 -28.62 -3.39
N GLY A 418 51.43 -29.27 -3.96
CA GLY A 418 51.69 -30.68 -3.69
C GLY A 418 52.23 -30.89 -2.27
N LEU A 419 51.68 -31.86 -1.56
CA LEU A 419 52.10 -32.32 -0.23
C LEU A 419 52.49 -33.81 -0.31
N ASN A 420 53.23 -34.31 0.68
CA ASN A 420 53.70 -35.70 0.69
C ASN A 420 52.58 -36.75 0.62
N ARG A 421 51.37 -36.41 1.09
CA ARG A 421 50.19 -37.30 1.14
C ARG A 421 48.97 -36.79 0.38
N GLY A 422 49.11 -35.72 -0.40
CA GLY A 422 47.95 -35.09 -1.03
C GLY A 422 48.23 -33.77 -1.71
N ASN A 423 47.18 -33.03 -2.01
CA ASN A 423 47.23 -31.69 -2.59
C ASN A 423 46.45 -30.71 -1.72
N MET A 424 46.93 -29.49 -1.63
CA MET A 424 46.23 -28.39 -0.97
C MET A 424 45.92 -27.30 -1.98
N LEU A 425 44.68 -26.84 -2.04
CA LEU A 425 44.26 -25.70 -2.85
C LEU A 425 43.97 -24.51 -1.94
N ILE A 426 44.58 -23.37 -2.25
CA ILE A 426 44.32 -22.10 -1.59
C ILE A 426 43.77 -21.15 -2.64
N GLY A 427 42.58 -20.62 -2.42
CA GLY A 427 41.98 -19.71 -3.39
C GLY A 427 41.16 -18.58 -2.78
N ALA A 428 40.84 -17.63 -3.65
CA ALA A 428 39.99 -16.49 -3.36
C ALA A 428 38.98 -16.31 -4.49
N PHE A 429 37.85 -15.68 -4.16
CA PHE A 429 36.78 -15.43 -5.11
C PHE A 429 36.00 -14.16 -4.79
N THR A 430 35.29 -13.65 -5.78
CA THR A 430 34.28 -12.61 -5.66
C THR A 430 32.94 -13.14 -6.16
N SER A 431 31.85 -12.58 -5.64
CA SER A 431 30.49 -12.98 -5.98
C SER A 431 29.57 -11.77 -6.11
N TYR A 432 28.66 -11.82 -7.07
CA TYR A 432 27.53 -10.91 -7.17
C TYR A 432 26.24 -11.72 -7.36
N SER A 433 25.18 -11.35 -6.66
CA SER A 433 23.86 -11.93 -6.88
C SER A 433 22.74 -10.89 -6.74
N SER A 434 21.62 -11.19 -7.39
CA SER A 434 20.38 -10.41 -7.33
C SER A 434 19.22 -11.35 -7.06
N SER A 435 18.33 -10.94 -6.16
CA SER A 435 17.18 -11.73 -5.72
C SER A 435 15.90 -10.90 -5.73
N ASP A 436 14.87 -11.41 -6.39
CA ASP A 436 13.52 -10.88 -6.36
C ASP A 436 12.70 -11.61 -5.27
N VAL A 437 12.22 -10.88 -4.27
CA VAL A 437 11.38 -11.38 -3.18
C VAL A 437 9.94 -10.95 -3.43
N LYS A 438 9.02 -11.91 -3.59
CA LYS A 438 7.60 -11.64 -3.85
C LYS A 438 6.73 -12.28 -2.79
N SER A 439 6.01 -11.47 -2.03
CA SER A 439 4.99 -11.90 -1.07
C SER A 439 3.73 -12.38 -1.80
N THR A 440 2.99 -13.29 -1.17
CA THR A 440 1.65 -13.68 -1.62
C THR A 440 0.62 -12.55 -1.48
N HIS A 441 0.85 -11.57 -0.60
CA HIS A 441 -0.08 -10.46 -0.30
C HIS A 441 0.42 -9.09 -0.80
N GLY A 442 1.04 -9.04 -1.99
CA GLY A 442 1.28 -7.79 -2.72
C GLY A 442 2.55 -7.00 -2.38
N ALA A 443 3.35 -7.43 -1.40
CA ALA A 443 4.65 -6.84 -1.11
C ALA A 443 5.77 -7.45 -1.97
N ASN A 444 6.59 -6.60 -2.60
CA ASN A 444 7.75 -7.01 -3.38
C ASN A 444 9.03 -6.43 -2.79
N GLY A 445 10.17 -7.02 -3.12
CA GLY A 445 11.46 -6.50 -2.74
C GLY A 445 12.59 -7.03 -3.61
N ASP A 446 13.69 -6.28 -3.61
CA ASP A 446 14.90 -6.56 -4.36
C ASP A 446 16.07 -6.64 -3.39
N ILE A 447 16.87 -7.70 -3.49
CA ILE A 447 18.10 -7.87 -2.71
C ILE A 447 19.27 -8.02 -3.66
N ARG A 448 20.30 -7.18 -3.48
CA ARG A 448 21.58 -7.30 -4.19
C ARG A 448 22.68 -7.67 -3.21
N SER A 449 23.42 -8.72 -3.50
CA SER A 449 24.53 -9.22 -2.70
C SER A 449 25.84 -8.98 -3.43
N TYR A 450 26.78 -8.32 -2.75
CA TYR A 450 28.16 -8.18 -3.21
C TYR A 450 29.06 -8.89 -2.20
N GLY A 451 29.88 -9.82 -2.65
CA GLY A 451 30.65 -10.63 -1.73
C GLY A 451 32.02 -11.03 -2.26
N GLY A 452 32.79 -11.61 -1.35
CA GLY A 452 34.07 -12.20 -1.63
C GLY A 452 34.52 -13.10 -0.49
N GLY A 453 35.40 -14.02 -0.80
CA GLY A 453 35.82 -15.02 0.17
C GLY A 453 37.12 -15.70 -0.20
N VAL A 454 37.56 -16.54 0.72
CA VAL A 454 38.72 -17.42 0.59
C VAL A 454 38.32 -18.84 0.89
N TYR A 455 39.03 -19.78 0.32
CA TYR A 455 38.84 -21.20 0.60
C TYR A 455 40.16 -21.95 0.67
N LEU A 456 40.12 -23.02 1.45
CA LEU A 456 41.20 -23.97 1.65
C LEU A 456 40.64 -25.37 1.45
N THR A 457 41.18 -26.10 0.48
CA THR A 457 40.80 -27.49 0.22
C THR A 457 42.02 -28.38 0.41
N TYR A 458 41.92 -29.41 1.25
CA TYR A 458 42.91 -30.49 1.34
C TYR A 458 42.34 -31.75 0.71
N LEU A 459 43.10 -32.35 -0.22
CA LEU A 459 42.78 -33.56 -0.95
C LEU A 459 43.82 -34.62 -0.62
N ASP A 460 43.45 -35.66 0.10
CA ASP A 460 44.34 -36.76 0.49
C ASP A 460 44.38 -37.85 -0.59
N GLN A 461 45.51 -38.53 -0.73
CA GLN A 461 45.65 -39.66 -1.66
C GLN A 461 44.72 -40.84 -1.34
N SER A 462 44.23 -40.94 -0.09
CA SER A 462 43.24 -41.95 0.32
C SER A 462 41.84 -41.74 -0.25
N GLY A 463 41.57 -40.59 -0.87
CA GLY A 463 40.24 -40.17 -1.31
C GLY A 463 39.48 -39.31 -0.28
N PHE A 464 40.06 -39.07 0.90
CA PHE A 464 39.53 -38.13 1.89
C PHE A 464 39.73 -36.68 1.45
N TYR A 465 38.76 -35.81 1.73
CA TYR A 465 38.93 -34.37 1.55
C TYR A 465 38.36 -33.56 2.71
N VAL A 466 38.90 -32.35 2.87
CA VAL A 466 38.33 -31.30 3.72
C VAL A 466 38.35 -30.00 2.93
N ASP A 467 37.24 -29.28 2.95
CA ASP A 467 37.06 -28.00 2.30
C ASP A 467 36.53 -26.98 3.31
N THR A 468 37.20 -25.83 3.39
CA THR A 468 36.84 -24.74 4.30
C THR A 468 36.65 -23.46 3.50
N VAL A 469 35.56 -22.73 3.75
CA VAL A 469 35.24 -21.47 3.10
C VAL A 469 34.98 -20.39 4.14
N LEU A 470 35.50 -19.19 3.90
CA LEU A 470 35.14 -17.97 4.61
C LEU A 470 34.70 -16.92 3.60
N LYS A 471 33.47 -16.41 3.74
CA LYS A 471 32.85 -15.47 2.81
C LYS A 471 32.24 -14.29 3.56
N ALA A 472 32.44 -13.09 3.04
CA ALA A 472 31.76 -11.87 3.49
C ALA A 472 30.85 -11.33 2.39
N ASN A 473 29.67 -10.83 2.78
CA ASN A 473 28.67 -10.28 1.88
C ASN A 473 28.17 -8.91 2.37
N ARG A 474 27.84 -8.04 1.42
CA ARG A 474 27.14 -6.77 1.62
C ARG A 474 25.80 -6.85 0.87
N PHE A 475 24.69 -6.76 1.60
CA PHE A 475 23.34 -6.78 1.07
C PHE A 475 22.77 -5.38 0.96
N ASN A 476 22.36 -4.98 -0.24
CA ASN A 476 21.52 -3.81 -0.46
C ASN A 476 20.09 -4.30 -0.66
N ASN A 477 19.20 -3.92 0.25
CA ASN A 477 17.83 -4.38 0.30
C ASN A 477 16.89 -3.22 -0.05
N LYS A 478 15.92 -3.48 -0.94
CA LYS A 478 14.86 -2.54 -1.29
C LYS A 478 13.52 -3.22 -1.10
N ILE A 479 12.58 -2.55 -0.44
CA ILE A 479 11.21 -3.00 -0.23
C ILE A 479 10.31 -2.08 -1.04
N ASN A 480 9.43 -2.65 -1.85
CA ASN A 480 8.43 -1.95 -2.63
C ASN A 480 7.08 -2.64 -2.47
N THR A 481 6.14 -1.99 -1.80
CA THR A 481 4.74 -2.42 -1.70
C THR A 481 3.86 -1.51 -2.57
N GLN A 482 2.55 -1.73 -2.59
CA GLN A 482 1.63 -0.86 -3.36
C GLN A 482 1.70 0.60 -2.91
N GLU A 483 1.95 0.87 -1.62
CA GLU A 483 1.88 2.21 -1.06
C GLU A 483 3.16 2.69 -0.36
N THR A 484 4.08 1.78 -0.03
CA THR A 484 5.29 2.12 0.74
C THR A 484 6.59 1.56 0.18
N ARG A 485 7.67 2.30 0.41
CA ARG A 485 9.04 1.97 -0.01
C ARG A 485 10.00 2.05 1.17
N GLY A 486 11.04 1.22 1.15
CA GLY A 486 12.15 1.28 2.11
C GLY A 486 13.44 0.77 1.51
N GLU A 487 14.58 1.33 1.93
CA GLU A 487 15.90 0.87 1.54
C GLU A 487 16.80 0.75 2.76
N TYR A 488 17.54 -0.36 2.85
CA TYR A 488 18.47 -0.60 3.95
C TYR A 488 19.59 -1.54 3.54
N ASN A 489 20.55 -1.70 4.44
CA ASN A 489 21.85 -2.25 4.16
C ASN A 489 22.29 -3.18 5.28
N GLN A 490 22.77 -4.37 4.95
CA GLN A 490 23.30 -5.32 5.93
C GLN A 490 24.64 -5.89 5.47
N ASN A 491 25.47 -6.27 6.43
CA ASN A 491 26.68 -7.05 6.21
C ASN A 491 26.47 -8.46 6.73
N ALA A 492 27.08 -9.45 6.09
CA ALA A 492 27.08 -10.81 6.59
C ALA A 492 28.45 -11.46 6.49
N LEU A 493 28.68 -12.43 7.38
CA LEU A 493 29.84 -13.29 7.39
C LEU A 493 29.38 -14.75 7.44
N THR A 494 29.91 -15.57 6.53
CA THR A 494 29.61 -17.00 6.44
C THR A 494 30.91 -17.79 6.47
N THR A 495 30.91 -18.87 7.25
CA THR A 495 31.99 -19.86 7.28
C THR A 495 31.41 -21.26 7.13
N SER A 496 32.12 -22.14 6.44
CA SER A 496 31.72 -23.54 6.32
C SER A 496 32.91 -24.48 6.30
N VAL A 497 32.68 -25.70 6.78
CA VAL A 497 33.59 -26.83 6.67
C VAL A 497 32.82 -28.01 6.11
N GLU A 498 33.31 -28.58 5.01
CA GLU A 498 32.83 -29.79 4.38
C GLU A 498 33.93 -30.85 4.41
N SER A 499 33.58 -32.09 4.68
CA SER A 499 34.50 -33.23 4.55
C SER A 499 33.79 -34.42 3.93
N GLY A 500 34.53 -35.22 3.18
CA GLY A 500 33.99 -36.39 2.51
C GLY A 500 35.07 -37.40 2.17
N TYR A 501 34.62 -38.57 1.70
CA TYR A 501 35.51 -39.67 1.39
C TYR A 501 35.09 -40.37 0.10
N GLN A 502 35.99 -40.40 -0.89
CA GLN A 502 35.77 -41.14 -2.13
C GLN A 502 35.99 -42.62 -1.91
N TRP A 503 34.91 -43.39 -1.99
CA TRP A 503 34.93 -44.85 -1.92
C TRP A 503 34.71 -45.45 -3.31
N PRO A 504 35.76 -46.00 -3.95
CA PRO A 504 35.59 -46.76 -5.19
C PRO A 504 34.77 -48.03 -4.93
N VAL A 505 33.61 -48.15 -5.59
CA VAL A 505 32.71 -49.32 -5.46
C VAL A 505 32.96 -50.30 -6.60
N TYR A 506 33.14 -49.78 -7.82
CA TYR A 506 33.53 -50.52 -9.02
C TYR A 506 34.57 -49.71 -9.81
N ALA A 507 35.18 -50.31 -10.83
CA ALA A 507 36.25 -49.69 -11.62
C ALA A 507 35.90 -48.28 -12.16
N ASN A 508 34.63 -48.03 -12.46
CA ASN A 508 34.16 -46.75 -12.97
C ASN A 508 33.12 -46.07 -12.05
N LEU A 509 32.89 -46.56 -10.84
CA LEU A 509 31.83 -46.08 -9.95
C LEU A 509 32.38 -45.72 -8.56
N VAL A 510 32.14 -44.48 -8.13
CA VAL A 510 32.59 -43.94 -6.84
C VAL A 510 31.38 -43.49 -6.03
N LEU A 511 31.32 -43.93 -4.77
CA LEU A 511 30.39 -43.44 -3.76
C LEU A 511 31.13 -42.47 -2.83
N GLU A 512 30.58 -41.27 -2.62
CA GLU A 512 31.21 -40.21 -1.84
C GLU A 512 30.25 -39.73 -0.74
N PRO A 513 30.22 -40.38 0.43
CA PRO A 513 29.60 -39.80 1.62
C PRO A 513 30.33 -38.52 2.05
N TYR A 514 29.56 -37.51 2.47
CA TYR A 514 30.09 -36.25 2.95
C TYR A 514 29.23 -35.65 4.07
N GLY A 515 29.85 -34.78 4.86
CA GLY A 515 29.19 -33.95 5.86
C GLY A 515 29.65 -32.50 5.75
N LYS A 516 28.76 -31.55 6.03
CA LYS A 516 29.05 -30.12 6.01
C LYS A 516 28.41 -29.42 7.19
N VAL A 517 29.13 -28.47 7.77
CA VAL A 517 28.61 -27.53 8.76
C VAL A 517 28.88 -26.11 8.29
N SER A 518 27.89 -25.23 8.38
CA SER A 518 28.04 -23.81 8.08
C SER A 518 27.43 -22.92 9.15
N TYR A 519 28.09 -21.79 9.38
CA TYR A 519 27.64 -20.73 10.26
C TYR A 519 27.59 -19.42 9.48
N SER A 520 26.47 -18.70 9.57
CA SER A 520 26.29 -17.39 8.98
C SER A 520 25.79 -16.40 10.02
N ARG A 521 26.28 -15.16 9.98
CA ARG A 521 25.80 -14.04 10.79
C ARG A 521 25.48 -12.86 9.91
N ILE A 522 24.28 -12.32 10.05
CA ILE A 522 23.78 -11.13 9.35
C ILE A 522 23.65 -9.99 10.37
N GLY A 523 24.16 -8.81 10.03
CA GLY A 523 24.09 -7.61 10.87
C GLY A 523 22.67 -7.07 11.02
N SER A 524 22.43 -6.30 12.09
CA SER A 524 21.15 -5.61 12.29
C SER A 524 20.96 -4.47 11.30
N ALA A 525 19.72 -4.02 11.13
CA ALA A 525 19.38 -2.84 10.35
C ALA A 525 18.11 -2.18 10.89
N ASP A 526 18.18 -0.87 11.08
CA ASP A 526 17.04 -0.04 11.48
C ASP A 526 16.73 0.93 10.33
N TYR A 527 15.47 1.01 9.92
CA TYR A 527 15.05 1.85 8.79
C TYR A 527 13.58 2.29 8.90
N THR A 528 13.23 3.33 8.16
CA THR A 528 11.87 3.86 8.11
C THR A 528 11.32 3.74 6.69
N LEU A 529 10.10 3.24 6.58
CA LEU A 529 9.34 3.12 5.35
C LEU A 529 8.74 4.49 4.97
N SER A 530 8.41 4.70 3.70
CA SER A 530 7.87 5.98 3.23
C SER A 530 6.49 6.35 3.81
N ASN A 531 5.77 5.38 4.35
CA ASN A 531 4.53 5.57 5.11
C ASN A 531 4.77 5.83 6.62
N GLY A 532 6.03 6.04 7.05
CA GLY A 532 6.38 6.37 8.42
C GLY A 532 6.60 5.19 9.36
N MET A 533 6.31 3.96 8.93
CA MET A 533 6.57 2.75 9.73
C MET A 533 8.08 2.56 9.96
N VAL A 534 8.47 2.27 11.20
CA VAL A 534 9.85 2.00 11.62
C VAL A 534 10.05 0.50 11.77
N ALA A 535 11.08 -0.03 11.12
CA ALA A 535 11.46 -1.43 11.18
C ALA A 535 12.85 -1.57 11.82
N GLU A 536 12.93 -2.41 12.85
CA GLU A 536 14.17 -2.77 13.55
C GLU A 536 14.43 -4.26 13.34
N VAL A 537 15.37 -4.58 12.46
CA VAL A 537 15.76 -5.96 12.16
C VAL A 537 16.97 -6.30 13.03
N ALA A 538 16.80 -7.25 13.95
CA ALA A 538 17.88 -7.68 14.82
C ALA A 538 18.97 -8.43 14.03
N LYS A 539 20.08 -8.68 14.73
CA LYS A 539 21.17 -9.53 14.22
C LYS A 539 20.63 -10.95 14.07
N ALA A 540 20.87 -11.58 12.92
CA ALA A 540 20.41 -12.94 12.65
C ALA A 540 21.58 -13.91 12.53
N ASP A 541 21.46 -15.08 13.17
CA ASP A 541 22.44 -16.17 13.07
C ASP A 541 21.82 -17.37 12.33
N SER A 542 22.65 -18.15 11.63
CA SER A 542 22.26 -19.39 10.93
C SER A 542 23.28 -20.47 11.24
N VAL A 543 22.84 -21.65 11.65
CA VAL A 543 23.72 -22.81 11.85
C VAL A 543 23.11 -23.98 11.09
N GLN A 544 23.80 -24.45 10.06
CA GLN A 544 23.34 -25.59 9.26
C GLN A 544 24.27 -26.77 9.35
N GLY A 545 23.66 -27.94 9.48
CA GLY A 545 24.32 -29.22 9.23
C GLY A 545 23.77 -29.84 7.95
N GLU A 546 24.61 -30.50 7.18
CA GLU A 546 24.22 -31.28 6.01
C GLU A 546 24.96 -32.62 6.03
N LEU A 547 24.24 -33.69 5.75
CA LEU A 547 24.78 -35.03 5.55
C LEU A 547 24.28 -35.52 4.20
N GLY A 548 25.19 -36.02 3.37
CA GLY A 548 24.83 -36.47 2.04
C GLY A 548 25.75 -37.52 1.47
N THR A 549 25.39 -38.00 0.29
CA THR A 549 26.18 -38.93 -0.49
C THR A 549 26.04 -38.59 -1.97
N VAL A 550 27.12 -38.78 -2.71
CA VAL A 550 27.16 -38.63 -4.17
C VAL A 550 27.56 -39.96 -4.78
N LEU A 551 26.85 -40.40 -5.81
CA LEU A 551 27.23 -41.57 -6.60
C LEU A 551 27.60 -41.10 -8.01
N ALA A 552 28.87 -41.26 -8.39
CA ALA A 552 29.42 -40.77 -9.65
C ALA A 552 29.97 -41.91 -10.50
N ALA A 553 29.63 -41.92 -11.78
CA ALA A 553 30.15 -42.86 -12.76
C ALA A 553 31.12 -42.16 -13.70
N SER A 554 32.28 -42.75 -13.98
CA SER A 554 33.35 -42.14 -14.81
C SER A 554 33.46 -42.80 -16.16
N TYR A 555 33.43 -42.01 -17.23
CA TYR A 555 33.55 -42.48 -18.61
C TYR A 555 34.61 -41.65 -19.35
N SER A 556 35.55 -42.33 -20.01
CA SER A 556 36.56 -41.68 -20.85
C SER A 556 36.23 -41.91 -22.31
N ILE A 557 36.08 -40.83 -23.08
CA ILE A 557 35.82 -40.83 -24.52
C ILE A 557 36.92 -39.99 -25.18
N ASN A 558 37.86 -40.63 -25.89
CA ASN A 558 39.07 -39.98 -26.40
C ASN A 558 39.85 -39.24 -25.29
N GLN A 559 40.06 -37.93 -25.44
CA GLN A 559 40.71 -37.07 -24.43
C GLN A 559 39.73 -36.48 -23.40
N MET A 560 38.42 -36.73 -23.55
CA MET A 560 37.38 -36.19 -22.68
C MET A 560 37.03 -37.19 -21.58
N THR A 561 36.94 -36.72 -20.33
CA THR A 561 36.41 -37.50 -19.20
C THR A 561 35.07 -36.91 -18.79
N ILE A 562 34.03 -37.74 -18.71
CA ILE A 562 32.68 -37.36 -18.30
C ILE A 562 32.30 -38.13 -17.04
N LYS A 563 31.81 -37.41 -16.03
CA LYS A 563 31.40 -37.92 -14.73
C LYS A 563 29.98 -37.47 -14.38
N PRO A 564 28.94 -38.13 -14.91
CA PRO A 564 27.60 -37.96 -14.38
C PRO A 564 27.52 -38.45 -12.93
N TYR A 565 26.70 -37.78 -12.12
CA TYR A 565 26.48 -38.15 -10.74
C TYR A 565 25.06 -37.84 -10.27
N ILE A 566 24.65 -38.55 -9.22
CA ILE A 566 23.45 -38.26 -8.44
C ILE A 566 23.85 -37.90 -7.02
N LYS A 567 23.08 -37.00 -6.39
CA LYS A 567 23.31 -36.51 -5.03
C LYS A 567 22.06 -36.70 -4.19
N LEU A 568 22.24 -37.22 -2.98
CA LEU A 568 21.20 -37.31 -1.97
C LEU A 568 21.73 -36.69 -0.69
N ALA A 569 21.01 -35.73 -0.11
CA ALA A 569 21.41 -35.12 1.15
C ALA A 569 20.21 -34.73 2.00
N ILE A 570 20.45 -34.59 3.30
CA ILE A 570 19.55 -33.96 4.25
C ILE A 570 20.30 -32.79 4.89
N THR A 571 19.67 -31.63 4.93
CA THR A 571 20.17 -30.49 5.68
C THR A 571 19.21 -30.13 6.81
N ARG A 572 19.76 -29.58 7.89
CA ARG A 572 19.00 -29.08 9.03
C ARG A 572 19.48 -27.69 9.40
N GLU A 573 18.54 -26.76 9.49
CA GLU A 573 18.75 -25.46 10.12
C GLU A 573 18.43 -25.54 11.61
N PHE A 574 19.39 -25.16 12.46
CA PHE A 574 19.28 -25.26 13.91
C PHE A 574 18.82 -23.97 14.59
N THR A 575 19.08 -22.80 13.99
CA THR A 575 18.68 -21.52 14.58
C THR A 575 17.22 -21.22 14.28
N LYS A 576 16.43 -21.00 15.33
CA LYS A 576 14.97 -20.88 15.27
C LYS A 576 14.45 -19.45 15.26
N SER A 577 15.28 -18.46 15.58
CA SER A 577 14.83 -17.09 15.83
C SER A 577 15.58 -16.09 14.95
N ASN A 578 14.84 -15.11 14.46
CA ASN A 578 15.34 -13.86 13.89
C ASN A 578 14.31 -12.78 14.25
N ALA A 579 14.64 -12.00 15.29
CA ALA A 579 13.74 -11.01 15.85
C ALA A 579 13.64 -9.78 14.94
N VAL A 580 12.41 -9.34 14.72
CA VAL A 580 12.10 -8.12 13.97
C VAL A 580 11.07 -7.33 14.76
N ALA A 581 11.27 -6.04 14.97
CA ALA A 581 10.24 -5.16 15.51
C ALA A 581 9.75 -4.21 14.43
N ILE A 582 8.44 -4.04 14.32
CA ILE A 582 7.80 -3.10 13.41
C ILE A 582 6.92 -2.20 14.25
N ASN A 583 7.22 -0.89 14.26
CA ASN A 583 6.57 0.08 15.14
C ASN A 583 6.47 -0.39 16.62
N ASN A 584 7.58 -0.96 17.13
CA ASN A 584 7.70 -1.56 18.46
C ASN A 584 6.91 -2.88 18.70
N ILE A 585 6.23 -3.42 17.69
CA ILE A 585 5.57 -4.73 17.76
C ILE A 585 6.57 -5.81 17.33
N GLY A 586 6.85 -6.75 18.24
CA GLY A 586 7.86 -7.79 18.03
C GLY A 586 7.35 -9.03 17.28
N PHE A 587 8.16 -9.48 16.33
CA PHE A 587 7.98 -10.67 15.51
C PHE A 587 9.23 -11.54 15.54
N ASP A 588 9.07 -12.84 15.25
CA ASP A 588 10.18 -13.78 15.16
C ASP A 588 10.02 -14.69 13.95
N ASN A 589 11.06 -14.74 13.11
CA ASN A 589 11.04 -15.53 11.88
C ASN A 589 11.72 -16.89 12.09
N ASP A 590 10.95 -17.97 12.13
CA ASP A 590 11.46 -19.33 12.32
C ASP A 590 11.46 -20.14 11.01
N PHE A 591 12.63 -20.29 10.40
CA PHE A 591 12.87 -21.18 9.25
C PHE A 591 13.67 -22.44 9.62
N SER A 592 13.78 -22.79 10.90
CA SER A 592 14.40 -24.04 11.34
C SER A 592 13.61 -25.25 10.86
N GLY A 593 14.31 -26.32 10.50
CA GLY A 593 13.69 -27.51 9.94
C GLY A 593 14.66 -28.41 9.19
N ASN A 594 14.16 -29.55 8.74
CA ASN A 594 14.89 -30.46 7.87
C ASN A 594 14.46 -30.24 6.41
N VAL A 595 15.42 -30.28 5.50
CA VAL A 595 15.19 -30.18 4.05
C VAL A 595 15.93 -31.32 3.38
N GLY A 596 15.21 -32.14 2.61
CA GLY A 596 15.81 -33.14 1.72
C GLY A 596 16.31 -32.48 0.45
N LYS A 597 17.46 -32.91 -0.06
CA LYS A 597 18.06 -32.43 -1.31
C LYS A 597 18.31 -33.61 -2.25
N TYR A 598 17.88 -33.46 -3.49
CA TYR A 598 18.00 -34.47 -4.55
C TYR A 598 18.62 -33.81 -5.77
N GLY A 599 19.80 -34.26 -6.16
CA GLY A 599 20.59 -33.62 -7.19
C GLY A 599 20.98 -34.57 -8.31
N VAL A 600 21.11 -34.01 -9.50
CA VAL A 600 21.77 -34.65 -10.64
C VAL A 600 22.79 -33.68 -11.21
N GLY A 601 23.95 -34.18 -11.61
CA GLY A 601 24.98 -33.34 -12.18
C GLY A 601 25.92 -34.08 -13.09
N ILE A 602 26.78 -33.30 -13.74
CA ILE A 602 27.78 -33.78 -14.68
C ILE A 602 29.04 -32.94 -14.52
N ASN A 603 30.17 -33.62 -14.39
CA ASN A 603 31.50 -33.01 -14.52
C ASN A 603 32.12 -33.49 -15.83
N ALA A 604 32.66 -32.59 -16.63
CA ALA A 604 33.28 -32.92 -17.91
C ALA A 604 34.64 -32.23 -18.04
N THR A 605 35.70 -33.02 -18.16
CA THR A 605 37.03 -32.53 -18.54
C THR A 605 37.12 -32.60 -20.06
N VAL A 606 37.01 -31.44 -20.73
CA VAL A 606 36.89 -31.31 -22.19
C VAL A 606 38.27 -31.24 -22.86
N ALA A 607 39.26 -30.74 -22.14
CA ALA A 607 40.68 -30.74 -22.50
C ALA A 607 41.51 -30.93 -21.22
N ASN A 608 42.82 -31.22 -21.35
CA ASN A 608 43.71 -31.47 -20.19
C ASN A 608 43.69 -30.35 -19.14
N ASN A 609 43.39 -29.12 -19.55
CA ASN A 609 43.36 -27.94 -18.70
C ASN A 609 41.96 -27.33 -18.51
N THR A 610 40.90 -27.92 -19.05
CA THR A 610 39.56 -27.32 -19.09
C THR A 610 38.51 -28.28 -18.56
N ALA A 611 37.80 -27.84 -17.53
CA ALA A 611 36.66 -28.57 -16.95
C ALA A 611 35.39 -27.73 -16.95
N ILE A 612 34.25 -28.38 -17.15
CA ILE A 612 32.91 -27.81 -17.08
C ILE A 612 32.11 -28.65 -16.10
N PHE A 613 31.26 -28.02 -15.30
CA PHE A 613 30.28 -28.73 -14.50
C PHE A 613 28.89 -28.11 -14.64
N ALA A 614 27.88 -28.94 -14.48
CA ALA A 614 26.49 -28.52 -14.32
C ALA A 614 25.80 -29.41 -13.27
N GLU A 615 25.05 -28.80 -12.37
CA GLU A 615 24.28 -29.46 -11.31
C GLU A 615 22.90 -28.83 -11.20
N VAL A 616 21.87 -29.66 -11.05
CA VAL A 616 20.51 -29.24 -10.75
C VAL A 616 20.02 -30.00 -9.53
N ASP A 617 19.51 -29.28 -8.53
CA ASP A 617 18.91 -29.87 -7.34
C ASP A 617 17.43 -29.49 -7.17
N TYR A 618 16.68 -30.42 -6.58
CA TYR A 618 15.36 -30.22 -5.99
C TYR A 618 15.49 -30.30 -4.46
N LEU A 619 14.92 -29.33 -3.76
CA LEU A 619 14.92 -29.29 -2.29
C LEU A 619 13.49 -29.23 -1.75
N ASN A 620 13.21 -30.02 -0.72
CA ASN A 620 11.88 -30.05 -0.11
C ASN A 620 11.94 -30.22 1.42
N GLY A 621 11.20 -29.40 2.13
CA GLY A 621 11.04 -29.42 3.58
C GLY A 621 9.74 -28.74 4.00
N SER A 622 9.41 -28.76 5.30
CA SER A 622 8.13 -28.25 5.81
C SER A 622 7.94 -26.73 5.73
N LYS A 623 9.02 -25.98 5.47
CA LYS A 623 9.05 -24.51 5.47
C LYS A 623 9.76 -23.92 4.24
N ILE A 624 10.46 -24.77 3.47
CA ILE A 624 11.27 -24.36 2.33
C ILE A 624 11.09 -25.41 1.24
N GLU A 625 10.70 -24.97 0.06
CA GLU A 625 10.70 -25.75 -1.17
C GLU A 625 11.52 -24.98 -2.21
N THR A 626 12.50 -25.63 -2.83
CA THR A 626 13.22 -25.09 -3.98
C THR A 626 13.00 -26.06 -5.14
N PRO A 627 12.00 -25.80 -6.00
CA PRO A 627 11.72 -26.65 -7.15
C PRO A 627 12.93 -26.85 -8.06
N VAL A 628 13.73 -25.79 -8.25
CA VAL A 628 14.94 -25.82 -9.07
C VAL A 628 15.98 -24.90 -8.46
N THR A 629 17.16 -25.46 -8.18
CA THR A 629 18.41 -24.69 -8.09
C THR A 629 19.40 -25.26 -9.08
N ALA A 630 20.05 -24.41 -9.86
CA ALA A 630 20.95 -24.82 -10.92
C ALA A 630 22.29 -24.10 -10.81
N ASN A 631 23.36 -24.86 -10.99
CA ASN A 631 24.73 -24.40 -10.90
C ASN A 631 25.46 -24.82 -12.17
N ILE A 632 26.05 -23.87 -12.86
CA ILE A 632 26.85 -24.12 -14.06
C ILE A 632 28.18 -23.44 -13.88
N GLY A 633 29.28 -24.12 -14.13
CA GLY A 633 30.58 -23.47 -14.06
C GLY A 633 31.61 -24.07 -14.99
N PHE A 634 32.68 -23.32 -15.14
CA PHE A 634 33.83 -23.69 -15.94
C PHE A 634 35.10 -23.40 -15.17
N ARG A 635 36.16 -24.13 -15.50
CA ARG A 635 37.47 -24.03 -14.90
C ARG A 635 38.56 -24.21 -15.93
N LEU A 636 39.59 -23.37 -15.83
CA LEU A 636 40.84 -23.44 -16.59
C LEU A 636 42.02 -23.64 -15.64
N ARG A 637 43.00 -24.46 -16.04
CA ARG A 637 44.26 -24.69 -15.31
C ARG A 637 45.48 -24.28 -16.15
N PHE A 638 46.53 -23.77 -15.50
CA PHE A 638 47.76 -23.27 -16.11
C PHE A 638 49.02 -23.77 -15.40
#